data_AF-Q07ID6-F1
#
_entry.id   AF-Q07ID6-F1
#
_cell.length_a   1.000
_cell.length_b   1.000
_cell.length_c   1.000
_cell.angle_alpha   90.00
_cell.angle_beta   90.00
_cell.angle_gamma   90.00
#
_symmetry.space_group_name_H-M   'P 1'
#
loop_
_entity.id
_entity.type
_entity.pdbx_description
1 polymer ?
#
loop_
_entity_poly.entity_id
_entity_poly.type
_entity_poly.pdbx_seq_one_letter_code
_entity_poly.pdbx_strand_id
1 'polypeptide(L)'
;MPRKQKVAILGGGVAALSAAFELTESDPSGELFDITIYTIGWRLGGKGAVGRNVDSRHRAEEHGLHVWAGFYDNAFSLVDRCYDALRKNGRAPPFGSLEKAFQGLNHAVLMRPSRHLEGEWEAPWRVFLPPNGKKPGSAGEEFMSLVDYLRLLVRGSVAQIRRVFSHNQFQQPDGEVPNKLTAAQRIAVLLDGVETMLGALPEDPRDVSPSQSKELQAPLRGILSELNKLKPPSDTAEQSLILCEIGFALAYGILKDGVLWEGFDCIDDQEWTDWMLANGCSRNSLESAIVRGCYDYVFGVLDGKRDVAAGTASRLLLKFVFAYKGSFFYVMRATMGELVFAPLYQVLRDRNVNFAFFSRVDAIELSPNGAFIDSIRITRQASVKDPPYCPWIWIEDGEGGCLPSWPSEPKYDLLCEGDELKAARIDLESAWTDWRNVGRQTLTRGDQFDVVVLGIGIGAFPTICRNLIDQLPPWKAMVDHVKTRPTLGLQVWTTIPTPELRWPFERTVLSGFAKPLDSWGDLSVMLPLEPGNGDDPKGLAFFVGAFPGHEPAPFTDSRFPQRERDRARALVLDWIKRDLPVLWPEILKRGHIDWTLLFDPEAGKAQQRLDAQYLRVNINPSDLYVLSVKGSVFKRLRADESGVDNLYLAGDWVRTGISAGCIEAAVMAGRAAASAISGVRMPMPHSSDYNDVDLPMAILPALDLLRNVTSRTVAGIGEFEGFCVLDRWRSDDLEAMLPPGLSLVDESAPAKTVARFETERAGEAAETGRDESAKASEQERTHHVVHIFARQRNVRPGFVPFGGANYLEITQLIPNVTHSETGVFRNTRFSYMPNLMLDWLPAVIVGKNLYGFNKQLASICADGDSFSIRSSGGTMSAWFERVGPPGRLSSHESIRAIQDMLNDPLIGLKEDGSFVYSFPRFGLKGATCQPVKGIVNLNRPFVSPARSLELQPLTEQDQRYPWGFRLISRWSLTSPFSLPFDQSHASSNNLRRVAAEYTDAFLGGVPFRRR
;
A
#
# COMPACT_ATOMS: atom_id res chain seq x y z
N MET A 1 -11.74 -35.33 8.11
CA MET A 1 -11.75 -33.86 7.99
C MET A 1 -10.33 -33.40 7.68
N PRO A 2 -10.13 -32.42 6.79
CA PRO A 2 -8.80 -31.84 6.57
C PRO A 2 -8.25 -31.27 7.89
N ARG A 3 -6.93 -31.31 8.07
CA ARG A 3 -6.26 -30.77 9.25
C ARG A 3 -6.40 -29.24 9.24
N LYS A 4 -6.83 -28.64 10.36
CA LYS A 4 -6.80 -27.18 10.54
C LYS A 4 -5.41 -26.64 10.27
N GLN A 5 -5.31 -25.52 9.55
CA GLN A 5 -4.06 -24.80 9.37
C GLN A 5 -3.73 -24.06 10.67
N LYS A 6 -2.55 -24.35 11.23
CA LYS A 6 -2.12 -23.71 12.49
C LYS A 6 -1.51 -22.34 12.21
N VAL A 7 -2.05 -21.28 12.81
CA VAL A 7 -1.62 -19.90 12.59
C VAL A 7 -1.01 -19.35 13.88
N ALA A 8 0.30 -19.09 13.88
CA ALA A 8 0.99 -18.41 14.97
C ALA A 8 1.03 -16.90 14.69
N ILE A 9 0.32 -16.12 15.50
CA ILE A 9 0.33 -14.66 15.42
C ILE A 9 1.27 -14.13 16.51
N LEU A 10 2.31 -13.41 16.11
CA LEU A 10 3.33 -12.87 16.99
C LEU A 10 3.01 -11.41 17.31
N GLY A 11 2.71 -11.10 18.57
CA GLY A 11 2.34 -9.77 19.06
C GLY A 11 0.84 -9.63 19.36
N GLY A 12 0.52 -8.86 20.41
CA GLY A 12 -0.84 -8.60 20.87
C GLY A 12 -1.43 -7.24 20.48
N GLY A 13 -0.85 -6.57 19.48
CA GLY A 13 -1.30 -5.25 19.02
C GLY A 13 -2.51 -5.30 18.08
N VAL A 14 -3.09 -4.14 17.77
CA VAL A 14 -4.30 -4.04 16.93
C VAL A 14 -4.17 -4.70 15.56
N ALA A 15 -3.01 -4.65 14.90
CA ALA A 15 -2.79 -5.30 13.61
C ALA A 15 -2.91 -6.82 13.70
N ALA A 16 -2.28 -7.42 14.71
CA ALA A 16 -2.36 -8.85 15.00
C ALA A 16 -3.78 -9.30 15.35
N LEU A 17 -4.48 -8.53 16.20
CA LEU A 17 -5.85 -8.81 16.58
C LEU A 17 -6.84 -8.62 15.42
N SER A 18 -6.57 -7.67 14.53
CA SER A 18 -7.33 -7.50 13.29
C SER A 18 -7.14 -8.71 12.38
N ALA A 19 -5.91 -9.19 12.18
CA ALA A 19 -5.67 -10.39 11.39
C ALA A 19 -6.41 -11.62 11.96
N ALA A 20 -6.34 -11.83 13.28
CA ALA A 20 -7.10 -12.88 13.95
C ALA A 20 -8.61 -12.73 13.74
N PHE A 21 -9.14 -11.51 13.93
CA PHE A 21 -10.57 -11.24 13.79
C PHE A 21 -11.06 -11.53 12.38
N GLU A 22 -10.36 -11.03 11.37
CA GLU A 22 -10.72 -11.23 9.96
C GLU A 22 -10.59 -12.71 9.54
N LEU A 23 -9.57 -13.44 10.01
CA LEU A 23 -9.47 -14.88 9.76
C LEU A 23 -10.67 -15.64 10.35
N THR A 24 -11.05 -15.33 11.59
CA THR A 24 -12.22 -15.97 12.22
C THR A 24 -13.55 -15.57 11.58
N GLU A 25 -13.66 -14.37 11.00
CA GLU A 25 -14.83 -13.98 10.20
C GLU A 25 -14.91 -14.76 8.89
N SER A 26 -13.76 -15.02 8.26
CA SER A 26 -13.68 -15.82 7.03
C SER A 26 -13.88 -17.32 7.24
N ASP A 27 -13.78 -17.79 8.49
CA ASP A 27 -13.99 -19.17 8.92
C ASP A 27 -15.04 -19.28 10.04
N PRO A 28 -16.34 -19.02 9.77
CA PRO A 28 -17.37 -19.05 10.80
C PRO A 28 -17.61 -20.43 11.45
N SER A 29 -17.26 -21.52 10.75
CA SER A 29 -17.33 -22.87 11.32
C SER A 29 -16.15 -23.15 12.26
N GLY A 30 -15.08 -22.36 12.18
CA GLY A 30 -13.84 -22.57 12.90
C GLY A 30 -13.15 -23.87 12.51
N GLU A 31 -13.34 -24.35 11.27
CA GLU A 31 -12.81 -25.63 10.78
C GLU A 31 -11.53 -25.48 9.95
N LEU A 32 -11.20 -24.27 9.51
CA LEU A 32 -10.04 -24.00 8.66
C LEU A 32 -8.81 -23.62 9.49
N PHE A 33 -8.97 -22.79 10.53
CA PHE A 33 -7.84 -22.22 11.26
C PHE A 33 -7.78 -22.65 12.73
N ASP A 34 -6.57 -22.90 13.21
CA ASP A 34 -6.23 -23.02 14.63
C ASP A 34 -5.25 -21.89 14.99
N ILE A 35 -5.77 -20.84 15.63
CA ILE A 35 -5.06 -19.56 15.81
C ILE A 35 -4.54 -19.45 17.23
N THR A 36 -3.24 -19.17 17.38
CA THR A 36 -2.63 -18.82 18.67
C THR A 36 -1.90 -17.48 18.58
N ILE A 37 -2.24 -16.55 19.47
CA ILE A 37 -1.58 -15.26 19.61
C ILE A 37 -0.55 -15.34 20.74
N TYR A 38 0.71 -15.09 20.40
CA TYR A 38 1.83 -15.04 21.34
C TYR A 38 2.15 -13.58 21.67
N THR A 39 2.07 -13.23 22.95
CA THR A 39 2.34 -11.85 23.40
C THR A 39 3.21 -11.83 24.64
N ILE A 40 4.09 -10.84 24.71
CA ILE A 40 4.83 -10.51 25.92
C ILE A 40 3.87 -10.01 27.01
N GLY A 41 4.24 -10.22 28.28
CA GLY A 41 3.50 -9.68 29.41
C GLY A 41 2.09 -10.27 29.59
N TRP A 42 1.21 -9.50 30.20
CA TRP A 42 -0.08 -9.98 30.70
C TRP A 42 -1.30 -9.36 30.00
N ARG A 43 -1.08 -8.43 29.07
CA ARG A 43 -2.15 -7.68 28.41
C ARG A 43 -1.94 -7.55 26.91
N LEU A 44 -3.03 -7.21 26.21
CA LEU A 44 -3.02 -6.89 24.78
C LEU A 44 -2.99 -5.38 24.56
N GLY A 45 -2.77 -4.97 23.32
CA GLY A 45 -2.88 -3.59 22.85
C GLY A 45 -1.65 -3.10 22.10
N GLY A 46 -0.47 -3.66 22.38
CA GLY A 46 0.80 -3.18 21.80
C GLY A 46 0.97 -1.68 22.03
N LYS A 47 1.21 -0.89 20.97
CA LYS A 47 1.27 0.59 21.03
C LYS A 47 -0.04 1.28 21.41
N GLY A 48 -1.13 0.53 21.55
CA GLY A 48 -2.40 0.98 22.09
C GLY A 48 -2.72 0.43 23.49
N ALA A 49 -1.78 -0.25 24.13
CA ALA A 49 -2.00 -0.85 25.45
C ALA A 49 -2.32 0.22 26.50
N VAL A 50 -3.24 -0.11 27.39
CA VAL A 50 -3.64 0.74 28.50
C VAL A 50 -3.71 -0.11 29.77
N GLY A 51 -3.36 0.50 30.91
CA GLY A 51 -3.47 -0.13 32.22
C GLY A 51 -4.40 0.66 33.12
N ARG A 52 -5.20 -0.04 33.91
CA ARG A 52 -5.94 0.53 35.03
C ARG A 52 -5.14 0.28 36.31
N ASN A 53 -4.64 1.36 36.91
CA ASN A 53 -3.85 1.26 38.12
C ASN A 53 -4.76 1.05 39.33
N VAL A 54 -4.84 -0.19 39.80
CA VAL A 54 -5.72 -0.61 40.91
C VAL A 54 -5.36 0.08 42.23
N ASP A 55 -4.08 0.39 42.44
CA ASP A 55 -3.58 1.07 43.64
C ASP A 55 -3.81 2.59 43.59
N SER A 56 -4.18 3.12 42.42
CA SER A 56 -4.44 4.54 42.18
C SER A 56 -5.85 4.78 41.65
N ARG A 57 -6.86 4.20 42.31
CA ARG A 57 -8.29 4.38 41.98
C ARG A 57 -8.62 4.08 40.50
N HIS A 58 -8.04 3.02 39.94
CA HIS A 58 -8.21 2.61 38.54
C HIS A 58 -7.93 3.72 37.52
N ARG A 59 -7.01 4.64 37.83
CA ARG A 59 -6.49 5.61 36.86
C ARG A 59 -6.07 4.94 35.57
N ALA A 60 -6.47 5.53 34.45
CA ALA A 60 -6.05 5.08 33.14
C ALA A 60 -4.59 5.50 32.88
N GLU A 61 -3.73 4.53 32.62
CA GLU A 61 -2.32 4.69 32.29
C GLU A 61 -2.11 4.30 30.83
N GLU A 62 -2.21 5.30 29.96
CA GLU A 62 -2.26 5.16 28.51
C GLU A 62 -0.85 5.11 27.89
N HIS A 63 -0.66 4.26 26.89
CA HIS A 63 0.62 4.19 26.15
C HIS A 63 0.93 5.50 25.40
N GLY A 64 -0.09 6.14 24.84
CA GLY A 64 0.02 7.39 24.08
C GLY A 64 -1.33 8.11 23.98
N LEU A 65 -1.32 9.32 23.44
CA LEU A 65 -2.55 10.04 23.15
C LEU A 65 -3.21 9.46 21.90
N HIS A 66 -4.45 8.99 22.04
CA HIS A 66 -5.19 8.39 20.93
C HIS A 66 -6.43 9.24 20.58
N VAL A 67 -6.35 9.93 19.44
CA VAL A 67 -7.48 10.65 18.84
C VAL A 67 -7.71 10.08 17.44
N TRP A 68 -8.91 9.58 17.18
CA TRP A 68 -9.22 8.92 15.90
C TRP A 68 -9.69 9.94 14.89
N ALA A 69 -9.14 9.91 13.68
CA ALA A 69 -9.60 10.75 12.59
C ALA A 69 -10.94 10.21 12.06
N GLY A 70 -11.85 11.09 11.65
CA GLY A 70 -13.14 10.69 11.09
C GLY A 70 -13.06 9.92 9.78
N PHE A 71 -11.88 9.79 9.16
CA PHE A 71 -11.67 8.98 7.96
C PHE A 71 -11.14 7.56 8.25
N TYR A 72 -10.94 7.18 9.52
CA TYR A 72 -10.43 5.85 9.92
C TYR A 72 -11.48 4.74 9.75
N ASP A 73 -11.98 4.59 8.52
CA ASP A 73 -13.08 3.69 8.17
C ASP A 73 -12.78 2.23 8.51
N ASN A 74 -11.55 1.75 8.28
CA ASN A 74 -11.21 0.36 8.56
C ASN A 74 -11.20 0.08 10.06
N ALA A 75 -10.65 1.00 10.87
CA ALA A 75 -10.65 0.88 12.33
C ALA A 75 -12.06 0.97 12.93
N PHE A 76 -12.88 1.93 12.50
CA PHE A 76 -14.27 2.03 12.97
C PHE A 76 -15.10 0.80 12.54
N SER A 77 -14.92 0.31 11.31
CA SER A 77 -15.57 -0.90 10.81
C SER A 77 -15.18 -2.16 11.60
N LEU A 78 -13.93 -2.27 12.04
CA LEU A 78 -13.49 -3.37 12.91
C LEU A 78 -14.22 -3.33 14.26
N VAL A 79 -14.28 -2.16 14.91
CA VAL A 79 -14.94 -2.02 16.21
C VAL A 79 -16.44 -2.28 16.11
N ASP A 80 -17.11 -1.73 15.09
CA ASP A 80 -18.56 -1.90 14.90
C ASP A 80 -18.92 -3.39 14.71
N ARG A 81 -18.18 -4.11 13.86
CA ARG A 81 -18.36 -5.57 13.68
C ARG A 81 -18.02 -6.37 14.92
N CYS A 82 -17.00 -5.96 15.68
CA CYS A 82 -16.68 -6.58 16.96
C CYS A 82 -17.82 -6.39 17.98
N TYR A 83 -18.43 -5.20 18.02
CA TYR A 83 -19.56 -4.90 18.89
C TYR A 83 -20.80 -5.71 18.48
N ASP A 84 -21.04 -5.88 17.18
CA ASP A 84 -22.09 -6.77 16.69
C ASP A 84 -21.85 -8.24 17.08
N ALA A 85 -20.60 -8.71 17.02
CA ALA A 85 -20.25 -10.04 17.49
C ALA A 85 -20.49 -10.21 19.00
N LEU A 86 -20.18 -9.21 19.83
CA LEU A 86 -20.53 -9.22 21.26
C LEU A 86 -22.04 -9.35 21.47
N ARG A 87 -22.85 -8.57 20.74
CA ARG A 87 -24.33 -8.63 20.82
C ARG A 87 -24.85 -10.02 20.48
N LYS A 88 -24.33 -10.63 19.41
CA LYS A 88 -24.68 -12.00 19.01
C LYS A 88 -24.33 -13.03 20.09
N ASN A 89 -23.29 -12.77 20.88
CA ASN A 89 -22.87 -13.60 22.02
C ASN A 89 -23.53 -13.19 23.35
N GLY A 90 -24.64 -12.45 23.31
CA GLY A 90 -25.42 -12.06 24.49
C GLY A 90 -24.74 -11.03 25.40
N ARG A 91 -23.70 -10.34 24.91
CA ARG A 91 -22.97 -9.29 25.66
C ARG A 91 -23.31 -7.91 25.13
N ALA A 92 -23.55 -6.97 26.04
CA ALA A 92 -23.63 -5.56 25.69
C ALA A 92 -22.24 -5.05 25.31
N PRO A 93 -22.07 -4.36 24.18
CA PRO A 93 -20.81 -3.67 23.88
C PRO A 93 -20.61 -2.49 24.85
N PRO A 94 -19.37 -2.00 25.02
CA PRO A 94 -19.08 -0.82 25.83
C PRO A 94 -20.00 0.36 25.48
N PHE A 95 -20.66 0.93 26.50
CA PHE A 95 -21.67 2.00 26.36
C PHE A 95 -22.84 1.69 25.41
N GLY A 96 -23.05 0.44 25.01
CA GLY A 96 -24.16 -0.02 24.18
C GLY A 96 -24.00 0.21 22.66
N SER A 97 -23.22 1.19 22.22
CA SER A 97 -22.95 1.42 20.79
C SER A 97 -21.65 2.19 20.52
N LEU A 98 -21.20 2.16 19.26
CA LEU A 98 -20.03 2.89 18.79
C LEU A 98 -20.21 4.41 18.97
N GLU A 99 -21.38 4.94 18.64
CA GLU A 99 -21.72 6.37 18.70
C GLU A 99 -21.73 6.89 20.14
N LYS A 100 -22.08 6.03 21.10
CA LYS A 100 -21.96 6.36 22.52
C LYS A 100 -20.52 6.27 23.01
N ALA A 101 -19.72 5.34 22.50
CA ALA A 101 -18.33 5.15 22.95
C ALA A 101 -17.36 6.21 22.39
N PHE A 102 -17.61 6.72 21.19
CA PHE A 102 -16.76 7.70 20.49
C PHE A 102 -17.50 9.03 20.32
N GLN A 103 -16.99 10.09 20.95
CA GLN A 103 -17.57 11.44 20.87
C GLN A 103 -16.87 12.25 19.78
N GLY A 104 -17.67 12.84 18.90
CA GLY A 104 -17.18 13.71 17.83
C GLY A 104 -16.57 15.02 18.35
N LEU A 105 -15.45 15.40 17.74
CA LEU A 105 -14.74 16.65 17.95
C LEU A 105 -14.52 17.33 16.60
N ASN A 106 -15.05 18.54 16.45
CA ASN A 106 -15.12 19.26 15.17
C ASN A 106 -14.07 20.38 15.07
N HIS A 107 -13.05 20.35 15.93
CA HIS A 107 -11.97 21.33 15.91
C HIS A 107 -10.64 20.72 16.34
N ALA A 108 -9.56 21.37 15.93
CA ALA A 108 -8.24 21.23 16.50
C ALA A 108 -7.67 22.62 16.82
N VAL A 109 -6.76 22.67 17.79
CA VAL A 109 -6.07 23.90 18.17
C VAL A 109 -4.61 23.78 17.77
N LEU A 110 -4.09 24.82 17.13
CA LEU A 110 -2.75 24.81 16.57
C LEU A 110 -1.99 26.03 17.06
N MET A 111 -0.72 25.83 17.41
CA MET A 111 0.12 26.91 17.91
C MET A 111 1.42 27.01 17.12
N ARG A 112 2.06 28.17 17.24
CA ARG A 112 3.42 28.41 16.79
C ARG A 112 4.07 29.53 17.62
N PRO A 113 5.41 29.57 17.69
CA PRO A 113 6.14 30.70 18.27
C PRO A 113 5.79 32.02 17.58
N SER A 114 5.84 33.12 18.32
CA SER A 114 5.63 34.47 17.80
C SER A 114 6.71 34.85 16.80
N ARG A 115 6.28 35.41 15.66
CA ARG A 115 7.20 36.00 14.66
C ARG A 115 7.77 37.35 15.08
N HIS A 116 7.14 38.01 16.06
CA HIS A 116 7.44 39.38 16.42
C HIS A 116 8.17 39.50 17.76
N LEU A 117 7.96 38.54 18.67
CA LEU A 117 8.44 38.60 20.04
C LEU A 117 9.13 37.29 20.40
N GLU A 118 10.43 37.34 20.66
CA GLU A 118 11.23 36.17 21.01
C GLU A 118 10.75 35.56 22.34
N GLY A 119 10.58 34.23 22.36
CA GLY A 119 10.11 33.51 23.54
C GLY A 119 8.59 33.56 23.78
N GLU A 120 7.84 34.31 22.98
CA GLU A 120 6.38 34.35 23.05
C GLU A 120 5.71 33.41 22.04
N TRP A 121 4.42 33.16 22.24
CA TRP A 121 3.59 32.34 21.36
C TRP A 121 2.51 33.19 20.71
N GLU A 122 2.18 32.89 19.46
CA GLU A 122 1.00 33.51 18.85
C GLU A 122 -0.29 33.00 19.50
N ALA A 123 -1.37 33.77 19.34
CA ALA A 123 -2.70 33.34 19.76
C ALA A 123 -3.04 31.97 19.12
N PRO A 124 -3.63 31.02 19.88
CA PRO A 124 -3.91 29.70 19.33
C PRO A 124 -4.88 29.77 18.16
N TRP A 125 -4.55 29.07 17.08
CA TRP A 125 -5.39 28.96 15.90
C TRP A 125 -6.33 27.77 16.05
N ARG A 126 -7.62 28.05 16.29
CA ARG A 126 -8.68 27.04 16.28
C ARG A 126 -9.13 26.77 14.84
N VAL A 127 -8.80 25.61 14.31
CA VAL A 127 -9.30 25.10 13.03
C VAL A 127 -10.61 24.36 13.31
N PHE A 128 -11.70 24.81 12.69
CA PHE A 128 -13.01 24.21 12.82
C PHE A 128 -13.43 23.53 11.50
N LEU A 129 -13.81 22.27 11.57
CA LEU A 129 -14.33 21.47 10.46
C LEU A 129 -15.71 20.94 10.87
N PRO A 130 -16.81 21.45 10.27
CA PRO A 130 -18.15 21.13 10.71
C PRO A 130 -18.47 19.64 10.56
N PRO A 131 -19.32 19.07 11.42
CA PRO A 131 -19.72 17.68 11.26
C PRO A 131 -20.54 17.48 9.98
N ASN A 132 -20.58 16.25 9.46
CA ASN A 132 -21.40 15.87 8.31
C ASN A 132 -22.31 14.67 8.65
N GLY A 133 -23.28 14.37 7.78
CA GLY A 133 -24.26 13.29 8.00
C GLY A 133 -23.74 11.87 7.75
N LYS A 134 -22.46 11.70 7.40
CA LYS A 134 -21.88 10.38 7.12
C LYS A 134 -21.47 9.68 8.41
N LYS A 135 -21.35 8.35 8.38
CA LYS A 135 -20.89 7.55 9.52
C LYS A 135 -19.57 6.83 9.18
N PRO A 136 -18.50 6.98 9.98
CA PRO A 136 -17.25 6.27 9.73
C PRO A 136 -17.42 4.75 9.86
N GLY A 137 -16.73 4.00 9.02
CA GLY A 137 -16.78 2.54 9.00
C GLY A 137 -18.00 1.93 8.30
N SER A 138 -18.89 2.75 7.73
CA SER A 138 -20.05 2.29 6.95
C SER A 138 -19.60 1.66 5.63
N ALA A 139 -20.14 0.48 5.30
CA ALA A 139 -19.91 -0.17 4.01
C ALA A 139 -20.68 0.55 2.88
N GLY A 140 -20.07 0.70 1.71
CA GLY A 140 -20.77 1.08 0.47
C GLY A 140 -20.75 2.57 0.08
N GLU A 141 -19.87 3.40 0.65
CA GLU A 141 -19.74 4.81 0.22
C GLU A 141 -18.79 5.02 -0.97
N GLU A 142 -19.07 6.07 -1.75
CA GLU A 142 -18.33 6.49 -2.95
C GLU A 142 -16.85 6.73 -2.68
N PHE A 143 -16.02 6.09 -3.50
CA PHE A 143 -14.60 6.36 -3.59
C PHE A 143 -14.35 7.82 -4.00
N MET A 144 -13.50 8.55 -3.26
CA MET A 144 -13.08 9.90 -3.63
C MET A 144 -11.86 9.83 -4.55
N SER A 145 -12.03 10.23 -5.80
CA SER A 145 -10.93 10.24 -6.78
C SER A 145 -9.96 11.38 -6.55
N LEU A 146 -8.77 11.28 -7.17
CA LEU A 146 -7.81 12.38 -7.21
C LEU A 146 -8.38 13.64 -7.91
N VAL A 147 -9.28 13.46 -8.88
CA VAL A 147 -9.99 14.60 -9.49
C VAL A 147 -10.97 15.21 -8.49
N ASP A 148 -11.64 14.42 -7.66
CA ASP A 148 -12.54 14.94 -6.63
C ASP A 148 -11.77 15.71 -5.57
N TYR A 149 -10.62 15.20 -5.12
CA TYR A 149 -9.72 15.95 -4.24
C TYR A 149 -9.27 17.26 -4.87
N LEU A 150 -8.84 17.25 -6.14
CA LEU A 150 -8.46 18.45 -6.87
C LEU A 150 -9.63 19.44 -6.96
N ARG A 151 -10.84 18.97 -7.25
CA ARG A 151 -12.06 19.79 -7.35
C ARG A 151 -12.39 20.44 -6.01
N LEU A 152 -12.43 19.65 -4.94
CA LEU A 152 -12.76 20.12 -3.60
C LEU A 152 -11.75 21.14 -3.09
N LEU A 153 -10.46 20.87 -3.32
CA LEU A 153 -9.39 21.73 -2.87
C LEU A 153 -9.36 23.06 -3.62
N VAL A 154 -9.53 23.05 -4.95
CA VAL A 154 -9.57 24.29 -5.73
C VAL A 154 -10.85 25.08 -5.46
N ARG A 155 -12.04 24.46 -5.50
CA ARG A 155 -13.32 25.15 -5.23
C ARG A 155 -13.39 25.69 -3.81
N GLY A 156 -12.93 24.92 -2.83
CA GLY A 156 -12.85 25.37 -1.43
C GLY A 156 -11.94 26.58 -1.28
N SER A 157 -10.77 26.57 -1.93
CA SER A 157 -9.83 27.69 -1.92
C SER A 157 -10.40 28.92 -2.64
N VAL A 158 -11.07 28.75 -3.78
CA VAL A 158 -11.76 29.82 -4.52
C VAL A 158 -12.85 30.47 -3.67
N ALA A 159 -13.72 29.66 -3.07
CA ALA A 159 -14.80 30.15 -2.21
C ALA A 159 -14.25 30.94 -1.01
N GLN A 160 -13.18 30.44 -0.40
CA GLN A 160 -12.53 31.12 0.73
C GLN A 160 -11.86 32.44 0.30
N ILE A 161 -11.17 32.49 -0.84
CA ILE A 161 -10.62 33.76 -1.37
C ILE A 161 -11.75 34.77 -1.62
N ARG A 162 -12.83 34.36 -2.31
CA ARG A 162 -13.96 35.25 -2.58
C ARG A 162 -14.55 35.81 -1.29
N ARG A 163 -14.67 34.98 -0.24
CA ARG A 163 -15.11 35.43 1.09
C ARG A 163 -14.14 36.44 1.72
N VAL A 164 -12.84 36.17 1.66
CA VAL A 164 -11.83 37.08 2.20
C VAL A 164 -11.86 38.43 1.48
N PHE A 165 -11.96 38.44 0.16
CA PHE A 165 -12.00 39.67 -0.65
C PHE A 165 -13.30 40.46 -0.48
N SER A 166 -14.44 39.81 -0.25
CA SER A 166 -15.71 40.52 -0.04
C SER A 166 -15.82 41.17 1.34
N HIS A 167 -15.10 40.67 2.34
CA HIS A 167 -15.16 41.16 3.73
C HIS A 167 -14.01 42.08 4.13
N ASN A 168 -12.98 42.25 3.28
CA ASN A 168 -11.77 42.99 3.64
C ASN A 168 -11.29 43.92 2.53
N GLN A 169 -10.82 45.11 2.93
CA GLN A 169 -10.12 46.02 2.02
C GLN A 169 -8.62 45.73 2.05
N PHE A 170 -8.06 45.32 0.91
CA PHE A 170 -6.61 45.09 0.76
C PHE A 170 -5.90 46.38 0.35
N GLN A 171 -4.82 46.71 1.06
CA GLN A 171 -3.98 47.86 0.71
C GLN A 171 -3.18 47.58 -0.57
N GLN A 172 -3.05 48.57 -1.44
CA GLN A 172 -2.15 48.47 -2.60
C GLN A 172 -0.69 48.54 -2.15
N PRO A 173 0.24 47.81 -2.79
CA PRO A 173 1.66 48.02 -2.59
C PRO A 173 2.06 49.44 -3.00
N ASP A 174 2.96 50.07 -2.24
CA ASP A 174 3.50 51.39 -2.59
C ASP A 174 4.17 51.33 -3.99
N GLY A 175 3.64 52.10 -4.95
CA GLY A 175 4.20 52.23 -6.31
C GLY A 175 3.42 51.57 -7.47
N GLU A 176 2.23 51.00 -7.27
CA GLU A 176 1.38 50.56 -8.40
C GLU A 176 0.75 51.76 -9.15
N VAL A 177 0.85 51.74 -10.49
CA VAL A 177 0.32 52.80 -11.38
C VAL A 177 -1.22 52.71 -11.48
N PRO A 178 -1.98 53.82 -11.44
CA PRO A 178 -3.47 53.82 -11.33
C PRO A 178 -4.27 53.03 -12.39
N ASN A 179 -3.65 52.58 -13.49
CA ASN A 179 -4.31 51.90 -14.61
C ASN A 179 -3.99 50.40 -14.72
N LYS A 180 -3.36 49.77 -13.72
CA LYS A 180 -3.16 48.31 -13.68
C LYS A 180 -4.14 47.66 -12.71
N LEU A 181 -4.70 46.50 -13.09
CA LEU A 181 -5.49 45.65 -12.17
C LEU A 181 -4.67 45.37 -10.91
N THR A 182 -5.26 45.48 -9.72
CA THR A 182 -4.60 45.11 -8.46
C THR A 182 -4.37 43.61 -8.35
N ALA A 183 -3.51 43.15 -7.43
CA ALA A 183 -3.30 41.70 -7.20
C ALA A 183 -4.61 40.96 -6.91
N ALA A 184 -5.50 41.52 -6.08
CA ALA A 184 -6.81 40.93 -5.79
C ALA A 184 -7.71 40.86 -7.04
N GLN A 185 -7.71 41.89 -7.89
CA GLN A 185 -8.45 41.89 -9.16
C GLN A 185 -7.90 40.86 -10.16
N ARG A 186 -6.56 40.73 -10.25
CA ARG A 186 -5.91 39.71 -11.09
C ARG A 186 -6.26 38.29 -10.62
N ILE A 187 -6.24 38.05 -9.31
CA ILE A 187 -6.69 36.77 -8.73
C ILE A 187 -8.14 36.50 -9.11
N ALA A 188 -9.06 37.46 -8.92
CA ALA A 188 -10.48 37.27 -9.21
C ALA A 188 -10.74 36.79 -10.65
N VAL A 189 -10.07 37.40 -11.65
CA VAL A 189 -10.18 36.98 -13.06
C VAL A 189 -9.67 35.54 -13.28
N LEU A 190 -8.58 35.15 -12.60
CA LEU A 190 -8.03 33.80 -12.73
C LEU A 190 -8.92 32.73 -12.08
N LEU A 191 -9.60 33.06 -10.96
CA LEU A 191 -10.47 32.11 -10.25
C LEU A 191 -11.60 31.59 -11.15
N ASP A 192 -12.26 32.48 -11.91
CA ASP A 192 -13.37 32.11 -12.79
C ASP A 192 -12.90 31.16 -13.92
N GLY A 193 -11.72 31.43 -14.48
CA GLY A 193 -11.10 30.56 -15.49
C GLY A 193 -10.75 29.18 -14.93
N VAL A 194 -10.18 29.13 -13.73
CA VAL A 194 -9.83 27.88 -13.04
C VAL A 194 -11.07 27.04 -12.75
N GLU A 195 -12.15 27.63 -12.22
CA GLU A 195 -13.40 26.89 -11.96
C GLU A 195 -14.01 26.30 -13.23
N THR A 196 -13.97 27.05 -14.34
CA THR A 196 -14.47 26.59 -15.64
C THR A 196 -13.65 25.40 -16.16
N MET A 197 -12.32 25.51 -16.17
CA MET A 197 -11.43 24.43 -16.61
C MET A 197 -11.55 23.18 -15.74
N LEU A 198 -11.64 23.37 -14.42
CA LEU A 198 -11.81 22.30 -13.44
C LEU A 198 -13.14 21.55 -13.61
N GLY A 199 -14.21 22.26 -13.98
CA GLY A 199 -15.51 21.67 -14.31
C GLY A 199 -15.50 20.82 -15.57
N ALA A 200 -14.53 21.04 -16.48
CA ALA A 200 -14.39 20.30 -17.73
C ALA A 200 -13.49 19.04 -17.60
N LEU A 201 -12.88 18.79 -16.43
CA LEU A 201 -12.10 17.57 -16.22
C LEU A 201 -13.02 16.34 -16.17
N PRO A 202 -12.63 15.20 -16.77
CA PRO A 202 -13.29 13.90 -16.57
C PRO A 202 -13.34 13.48 -15.09
N GLU A 203 -14.24 12.57 -14.75
CA GLU A 203 -14.32 12.01 -13.38
C GLU A 203 -13.17 11.05 -13.07
N ASP A 204 -12.81 10.17 -14.01
CA ASP A 204 -11.67 9.28 -13.83
C ASP A 204 -10.36 10.07 -14.03
N PRO A 205 -9.45 10.10 -13.04
CA PRO A 205 -8.15 10.77 -13.20
C PRO A 205 -7.33 10.24 -14.39
N ARG A 206 -7.56 8.99 -14.82
CA ARG A 206 -6.87 8.37 -15.97
C ARG A 206 -7.29 8.98 -17.31
N ASP A 207 -8.48 9.56 -17.37
CA ASP A 207 -9.04 10.18 -18.58
C ASP A 207 -8.66 11.66 -18.72
N VAL A 208 -8.08 12.27 -17.67
CA VAL A 208 -7.58 13.65 -17.74
C VAL A 208 -6.40 13.72 -18.72
N SER A 209 -6.57 14.45 -19.82
CA SER A 209 -5.50 14.59 -20.82
C SER A 209 -4.32 15.44 -20.30
N PRO A 210 -3.08 15.19 -20.78
CA PRO A 210 -1.94 16.03 -20.43
C PRO A 210 -2.13 17.52 -20.77
N SER A 211 -2.90 17.84 -21.82
CA SER A 211 -3.23 19.22 -22.19
C SER A 211 -4.16 19.88 -21.18
N GLN A 212 -5.24 19.20 -20.77
CA GLN A 212 -6.15 19.71 -19.73
C GLN A 212 -5.41 19.99 -18.42
N SER A 213 -4.53 19.08 -17.98
CA SER A 213 -3.70 19.31 -16.80
C SER A 213 -2.78 20.52 -16.97
N LYS A 214 -2.07 20.62 -18.10
CA LYS A 214 -1.15 21.72 -18.38
C LYS A 214 -1.84 23.09 -18.48
N GLU A 215 -3.03 23.13 -19.06
CA GLU A 215 -3.84 24.36 -19.17
C GLU A 215 -4.26 24.88 -17.79
N LEU A 216 -4.62 23.98 -16.87
CA LEU A 216 -5.01 24.35 -15.50
C LEU A 216 -3.83 24.82 -14.64
N GLN A 217 -2.61 24.34 -14.92
CA GLN A 217 -1.39 24.71 -14.18
C GLN A 217 -1.05 26.20 -14.28
N ALA A 218 -1.22 26.83 -15.45
CA ALA A 218 -0.85 28.23 -15.67
C ALA A 218 -1.63 29.23 -14.79
N PRO A 219 -2.99 29.20 -14.77
CA PRO A 219 -3.75 30.11 -13.91
C PRO A 219 -3.57 29.81 -12.42
N LEU A 220 -3.40 28.55 -12.00
CA LEU A 220 -3.08 28.20 -10.61
C LEU A 220 -1.76 28.82 -10.16
N ARG A 221 -0.71 28.72 -10.99
CA ARG A 221 0.58 29.37 -10.73
C ARG A 221 0.47 30.89 -10.69
N GLY A 222 -0.37 31.47 -11.56
CA GLY A 222 -0.69 32.90 -11.53
C GLY A 222 -1.32 33.33 -10.21
N ILE A 223 -2.31 32.58 -9.72
CA ILE A 223 -2.96 32.83 -8.42
C ILE A 223 -1.94 32.76 -7.28
N LEU A 224 -1.12 31.72 -7.22
CA LEU A 224 -0.06 31.57 -6.20
C LEU A 224 0.93 32.75 -6.22
N SER A 225 1.33 33.21 -7.40
CA SER A 225 2.23 34.35 -7.53
C SER A 225 1.61 35.66 -7.04
N GLU A 226 0.30 35.85 -7.21
CA GLU A 226 -0.40 37.06 -6.77
C GLU A 226 -0.77 37.01 -5.29
N LEU A 227 -1.13 35.84 -4.76
CA LEU A 227 -1.38 35.63 -3.33
C LEU A 227 -0.19 36.06 -2.48
N ASN A 228 1.01 35.74 -2.94
CA ASN A 228 2.27 36.09 -2.28
C ASN A 228 2.58 37.59 -2.24
N LYS A 229 1.82 38.42 -2.97
CA LYS A 229 1.95 39.89 -2.96
C LYS A 229 0.96 40.55 -2.01
N LEU A 230 -0.02 39.81 -1.50
CA LEU A 230 -1.06 40.36 -0.63
C LEU A 230 -0.50 40.62 0.78
N LYS A 231 -0.87 41.78 1.34
CA LYS A 231 -0.71 42.05 2.77
C LYS A 231 -2.02 41.76 3.48
N PRO A 232 -2.10 40.76 4.37
CA PRO A 232 -3.34 40.45 5.07
C PRO A 232 -3.72 41.59 6.03
N PRO A 233 -4.99 42.04 6.05
CA PRO A 233 -5.44 43.13 6.91
C PRO A 233 -5.75 42.71 8.36
N SER A 234 -5.73 41.42 8.67
CA SER A 234 -5.95 40.85 10.00
C SER A 234 -5.39 39.42 10.08
N ASP A 235 -5.20 38.90 11.31
CA ASP A 235 -4.75 37.52 11.54
C ASP A 235 -5.70 36.49 10.94
N THR A 236 -7.02 36.71 11.03
CA THR A 236 -8.03 35.80 10.44
C THR A 236 -7.95 35.79 8.91
N ALA A 237 -7.68 36.94 8.29
CA ALA A 237 -7.45 37.02 6.85
C ALA A 237 -6.14 36.33 6.47
N GLU A 238 -5.07 36.50 7.26
CA GLU A 238 -3.80 35.79 7.05
C GLU A 238 -3.98 34.27 7.12
N GLN A 239 -4.61 33.76 8.17
CA GLN A 239 -4.90 32.33 8.33
C GLN A 239 -5.69 31.76 7.14
N SER A 240 -6.68 32.51 6.65
CA SER A 240 -7.45 32.12 5.47
C SER A 240 -6.61 32.08 4.20
N LEU A 241 -5.76 33.09 3.99
CA LEU A 241 -4.87 33.15 2.83
C LEU A 241 -3.79 32.07 2.87
N ILE A 242 -3.27 31.71 4.04
CA ILE A 242 -2.36 30.57 4.24
C ILE A 242 -3.04 29.27 3.79
N LEU A 243 -4.27 29.01 4.23
CA LEU A 243 -5.02 27.81 3.81
C LEU A 243 -5.26 27.78 2.29
N CYS A 244 -5.62 28.92 1.70
CA CYS A 244 -5.78 29.04 0.25
C CYS A 244 -4.47 28.78 -0.49
N GLU A 245 -3.34 29.34 -0.02
CA GLU A 245 -2.04 29.15 -0.65
C GLU A 245 -1.61 27.67 -0.59
N ILE A 246 -1.73 27.03 0.58
CA ILE A 246 -1.48 25.59 0.75
C ILE A 246 -2.37 24.78 -0.22
N GLY A 247 -3.66 25.13 -0.29
CA GLY A 247 -4.59 24.53 -1.24
C GLY A 247 -4.10 24.64 -2.69
N PHE A 248 -3.93 25.85 -3.20
CA PHE A 248 -3.51 26.04 -4.59
C PHE A 248 -2.14 25.42 -4.91
N ALA A 249 -1.20 25.41 -3.97
CA ALA A 249 0.11 24.77 -4.15
C ALA A 249 -0.02 23.24 -4.24
N LEU A 250 -0.87 22.62 -3.41
CA LEU A 250 -1.21 21.19 -3.52
C LEU A 250 -1.85 20.87 -4.87
N ALA A 251 -2.85 21.65 -5.31
CA ALA A 251 -3.49 21.46 -6.62
C ALA A 251 -2.49 21.56 -7.76
N TYR A 252 -1.64 22.59 -7.72
CA TYR A 252 -0.62 22.80 -8.72
C TYR A 252 0.38 21.63 -8.76
N GLY A 253 0.86 21.18 -7.61
CA GLY A 253 1.76 20.03 -7.49
C GLY A 253 1.13 18.73 -7.99
N ILE A 254 -0.14 18.47 -7.65
CA ILE A 254 -0.88 17.29 -8.11
C ILE A 254 -0.93 17.21 -9.64
N LEU A 255 -1.11 18.36 -10.30
CA LEU A 255 -1.15 18.46 -11.75
C LEU A 255 0.24 18.38 -12.40
N LYS A 256 1.22 19.09 -11.82
CA LYS A 256 2.57 19.25 -12.37
C LYS A 256 3.38 17.96 -12.29
N ASP A 257 3.35 17.29 -11.15
CA ASP A 257 4.24 16.17 -10.83
C ASP A 257 3.61 14.80 -11.10
N GLY A 258 2.53 14.77 -11.89
CA GLY A 258 1.97 13.51 -12.39
C GLY A 258 1.07 12.75 -11.42
N VAL A 259 0.80 13.30 -10.23
CA VAL A 259 0.05 12.65 -9.15
C VAL A 259 -1.33 12.19 -9.59
N LEU A 260 -2.05 12.97 -10.42
CA LEU A 260 -3.34 12.53 -10.98
C LEU A 260 -3.26 11.12 -11.58
N TRP A 261 -2.19 10.83 -12.32
CA TRP A 261 -2.05 9.59 -13.08
C TRP A 261 -1.22 8.50 -12.39
N GLU A 262 -0.42 8.83 -11.36
CA GLU A 262 0.42 7.86 -10.63
C GLU A 262 0.03 7.64 -9.17
N GLY A 263 -0.85 8.48 -8.62
CA GLY A 263 -1.16 8.51 -7.20
C GLY A 263 -0.11 9.28 -6.41
N PHE A 264 -0.34 9.43 -5.11
CA PHE A 264 0.56 10.18 -4.23
C PHE A 264 1.92 9.50 -4.03
N ASP A 265 2.01 8.19 -4.24
CA ASP A 265 3.26 7.44 -4.05
C ASP A 265 4.39 7.98 -4.95
N CYS A 266 4.11 8.56 -6.13
CA CYS A 266 5.15 9.04 -7.05
C CYS A 266 5.99 10.22 -6.55
N ILE A 267 5.55 10.89 -5.48
CA ILE A 267 6.26 12.00 -4.84
C ILE A 267 6.76 11.66 -3.43
N ASP A 268 6.67 10.40 -3.00
CA ASP A 268 7.07 9.99 -1.63
C ASP A 268 8.59 10.03 -1.39
N ASP A 269 9.41 10.15 -2.43
CA ASP A 269 10.87 10.34 -2.32
C ASP A 269 11.25 11.77 -1.89
N GLN A 270 10.30 12.70 -1.92
CA GLN A 270 10.48 14.10 -1.56
C GLN A 270 10.01 14.40 -0.13
N GLU A 271 10.65 15.39 0.48
CA GLU A 271 10.22 15.99 1.75
C GLU A 271 9.02 16.92 1.48
N TRP A 272 7.96 16.84 2.29
CA TRP A 272 6.69 17.49 1.99
C TRP A 272 6.79 19.03 1.87
N THR A 273 7.48 19.70 2.78
CA THR A 273 7.63 21.16 2.71
C THR A 273 8.57 21.61 1.60
N ASP A 274 9.58 20.81 1.25
CA ASP A 274 10.42 21.07 0.07
C ASP A 274 9.60 20.95 -1.23
N TRP A 275 8.75 19.92 -1.35
CA TRP A 275 7.86 19.72 -2.50
C TRP A 275 6.82 20.85 -2.62
N MET A 276 6.22 21.27 -1.52
CA MET A 276 5.28 22.40 -1.48
C MET A 276 5.94 23.72 -1.88
N LEU A 277 7.18 23.97 -1.42
CA LEU A 277 7.96 25.15 -1.80
C LEU A 277 8.26 25.14 -3.31
N ALA A 278 8.66 23.99 -3.86
CA ALA A 278 8.89 23.81 -5.29
C ALA A 278 7.62 23.99 -6.16
N ASN A 279 6.45 23.90 -5.53
CA ASN A 279 5.13 24.09 -6.13
C ASN A 279 4.48 25.44 -5.82
N GLY A 280 5.27 26.40 -5.32
CA GLY A 280 4.88 27.81 -5.24
C GLY A 280 4.29 28.26 -3.91
N CYS A 281 4.31 27.41 -2.88
CA CYS A 281 3.95 27.79 -1.51
C CYS A 281 5.06 28.61 -0.86
N SER A 282 4.71 29.68 -0.15
CA SER A 282 5.66 30.56 0.54
C SER A 282 6.24 29.92 1.80
N ARG A 283 7.47 30.34 2.15
CA ARG A 283 8.09 29.95 3.43
C ARG A 283 7.21 30.34 4.63
N ASN A 284 6.57 31.50 4.58
CA ASN A 284 5.67 31.95 5.65
C ASN A 284 4.50 30.97 5.86
N SER A 285 3.86 30.50 4.78
CA SER A 285 2.80 29.49 4.88
C SER A 285 3.33 28.12 5.34
N LEU A 286 4.54 27.74 4.95
CA LEU A 286 5.18 26.49 5.40
C LEU A 286 5.67 26.55 6.86
N GLU A 287 5.80 27.73 7.44
CA GLU A 287 6.12 27.95 8.86
C GLU A 287 4.88 28.22 9.73
N SER A 288 3.69 28.16 9.13
CA SER A 288 2.42 28.36 9.83
C SER A 288 2.11 27.27 10.86
N ALA A 289 1.19 27.57 11.78
CA ALA A 289 0.78 26.63 12.82
C ALA A 289 0.09 25.37 12.25
N ILE A 290 -0.59 25.47 11.10
CA ILE A 290 -1.20 24.32 10.42
C ILE A 290 -0.16 23.34 9.91
N VAL A 291 0.89 23.82 9.24
CA VAL A 291 1.96 22.95 8.76
C VAL A 291 2.72 22.36 9.94
N ARG A 292 3.05 23.16 10.96
CA ARG A 292 3.69 22.66 12.18
C ARG A 292 2.88 21.57 12.87
N GLY A 293 1.58 21.77 13.04
CA GLY A 293 0.68 20.77 13.62
C GLY A 293 0.63 19.47 12.82
N CYS A 294 0.66 19.53 11.48
CA CYS A 294 0.74 18.33 10.65
C CYS A 294 2.01 17.50 10.93
N TYR A 295 3.17 18.15 11.09
CA TYR A 295 4.42 17.44 11.44
C TYR A 295 4.37 16.87 12.86
N ASP A 296 3.86 17.64 13.82
CA ASP A 296 3.81 17.21 15.22
C ASP A 296 2.85 16.03 15.40
N TYR A 297 1.71 16.03 14.71
CA TYR A 297 0.72 14.93 14.73
C TYR A 297 1.30 13.56 14.33
N VAL A 298 2.26 13.52 13.39
CA VAL A 298 2.92 12.28 12.94
C VAL A 298 4.34 12.14 13.46
N PHE A 299 4.74 12.96 14.44
CA PHE A 299 6.10 13.06 14.95
C PHE A 299 7.18 13.21 13.85
N GLY A 300 6.85 13.92 12.76
CA GLY A 300 7.61 14.00 11.50
C GLY A 300 8.89 14.85 11.54
N VAL A 301 9.51 15.02 12.72
CA VAL A 301 10.79 15.71 12.87
C VAL A 301 11.87 14.73 13.30
N LEU A 302 12.73 14.31 12.37
CA LEU A 302 13.85 13.41 12.61
C LEU A 302 15.15 14.21 12.74
N ASP A 303 15.92 13.96 13.80
CA ASP A 303 17.21 14.64 14.06
C ASP A 303 17.15 16.18 13.96
N GLY A 304 16.04 16.76 14.44
CA GLY A 304 15.80 18.20 14.42
C GLY A 304 15.35 18.77 13.07
N LYS A 305 15.13 17.93 12.05
CA LYS A 305 14.69 18.33 10.71
C LYS A 305 13.33 17.72 10.36
N ARG A 306 12.51 18.47 9.64
CA ARG A 306 11.27 17.95 9.05
C ARG A 306 11.63 16.85 8.05
N ASP A 307 10.97 15.70 8.18
CA ASP A 307 11.14 14.58 7.28
C ASP A 307 9.86 13.73 7.23
N VAL A 308 8.94 14.15 6.35
CA VAL A 308 7.75 13.38 6.00
C VAL A 308 7.65 13.30 4.48
N ALA A 309 7.38 12.10 3.97
CA ALA A 309 7.18 11.84 2.55
C ALA A 309 6.00 12.67 1.99
N ALA A 310 6.24 13.39 0.89
CA ALA A 310 5.28 14.36 0.36
C ALA A 310 3.95 13.74 -0.06
N GLY A 311 3.98 12.52 -0.61
CA GLY A 311 2.79 11.76 -1.00
C GLY A 311 1.94 11.40 0.21
N THR A 312 2.57 10.76 1.20
CA THR A 312 1.91 10.37 2.46
C THR A 312 1.32 11.57 3.19
N ALA A 313 2.07 12.67 3.32
CA ALA A 313 1.58 13.89 3.97
C ALA A 313 0.38 14.50 3.24
N SER A 314 0.47 14.62 1.91
CA SER A 314 -0.61 15.18 1.09
C SER A 314 -1.87 14.31 1.14
N ARG A 315 -1.73 12.98 1.01
CA ARG A 315 -2.84 12.03 1.12
C ARG A 315 -3.53 12.13 2.48
N LEU A 316 -2.78 12.17 3.58
CA LEU A 316 -3.33 12.29 4.92
C LEU A 316 -4.05 13.62 5.13
N LEU A 317 -3.44 14.75 4.73
CA LEU A 317 -4.06 16.06 4.85
C LEU A 317 -5.39 16.14 4.08
N LEU A 318 -5.42 15.62 2.84
CA LEU A 318 -6.64 15.60 2.04
C LEU A 318 -7.72 14.71 2.65
N LYS A 319 -7.35 13.54 3.21
CA LYS A 319 -8.29 12.68 3.94
C LYS A 319 -8.84 13.37 5.20
N PHE A 320 -8.00 14.09 5.94
CA PHE A 320 -8.43 14.88 7.11
C PHE A 320 -9.49 15.92 6.77
N VAL A 321 -9.31 16.65 5.67
CA VAL A 321 -10.16 17.79 5.33
C VAL A 321 -11.39 17.39 4.53
N PHE A 322 -11.30 16.37 3.67
CA PHE A 322 -12.36 16.04 2.70
C PHE A 322 -13.00 14.66 2.87
N ALA A 323 -12.31 13.71 3.52
CA ALA A 323 -12.79 12.34 3.63
C ALA A 323 -13.24 11.94 5.04
N TYR A 324 -13.26 12.87 6.00
CA TYR A 324 -13.78 12.58 7.34
C TYR A 324 -15.30 12.37 7.30
N LYS A 325 -15.81 11.48 8.16
CA LYS A 325 -17.23 11.14 8.28
C LYS A 325 -17.70 11.44 9.69
N GLY A 326 -18.86 12.07 9.81
CA GLY A 326 -19.45 12.47 11.08
C GLY A 326 -18.72 13.67 11.68
N SER A 327 -17.56 13.45 12.29
CA SER A 327 -16.74 14.51 12.91
C SER A 327 -15.29 14.48 12.42
N PHE A 328 -14.59 15.62 12.55
CA PHE A 328 -13.19 15.73 12.16
C PHE A 328 -12.30 14.74 12.93
N PHE A 329 -12.46 14.74 14.25
CA PHE A 329 -11.85 13.81 15.17
C PHE A 329 -12.90 13.13 16.06
N TYR A 330 -12.51 12.03 16.68
CA TYR A 330 -13.28 11.35 17.71
C TYR A 330 -12.39 11.14 18.93
N VAL A 331 -12.90 11.59 20.08
CA VAL A 331 -12.35 11.29 21.40
C VAL A 331 -13.13 10.15 22.03
N MET A 332 -12.45 9.32 22.80
CA MET A 332 -13.05 8.12 23.38
C MET A 332 -13.52 8.39 24.81
N ARG A 333 -14.69 7.84 25.19
CA ARG A 333 -15.21 7.95 26.56
C ARG A 333 -14.51 7.05 27.57
N ALA A 334 -13.91 5.97 27.09
CA ALA A 334 -13.02 5.08 27.82
C ALA A 334 -11.77 4.86 26.98
N THR A 335 -10.78 4.15 27.50
CA THR A 335 -9.51 3.97 26.81
C THR A 335 -9.64 2.93 25.70
N MET A 336 -8.64 2.81 24.81
CA MET A 336 -8.65 1.71 23.83
C MET A 336 -8.61 0.32 24.48
N GLY A 337 -8.11 0.23 25.71
CA GLY A 337 -8.16 -1.00 26.52
C GLY A 337 -9.58 -1.55 26.64
N GLU A 338 -10.52 -0.68 27.02
CA GLU A 338 -11.92 -1.04 27.21
C GLU A 338 -12.74 -1.04 25.92
N LEU A 339 -12.46 -0.12 24.98
CA LEU A 339 -13.28 0.05 23.77
C LEU A 339 -12.87 -0.83 22.59
N VAL A 340 -11.62 -1.28 22.54
CA VAL A 340 -11.08 -2.01 21.38
C VAL A 340 -10.56 -3.37 21.80
N PHE A 341 -9.59 -3.40 22.72
CA PHE A 341 -8.85 -4.62 23.01
C PHE A 341 -9.63 -5.62 23.86
N ALA A 342 -10.45 -5.15 24.82
CA ALA A 342 -11.31 -6.03 25.59
C ALA A 342 -12.43 -6.68 24.75
N PRO A 343 -13.19 -5.92 23.93
CA PRO A 343 -14.12 -6.49 22.96
C PRO A 343 -13.47 -7.52 22.03
N LEU A 344 -12.32 -7.19 21.42
CA LEU A 344 -11.63 -8.09 20.51
C LEU A 344 -11.21 -9.38 21.21
N TYR A 345 -10.58 -9.30 22.39
CA TYR A 345 -10.22 -10.49 23.16
C TYR A 345 -11.43 -11.36 23.48
N GLN A 346 -12.52 -10.75 23.95
CA GLN A 346 -13.74 -11.44 24.31
C GLN A 346 -14.30 -12.22 23.10
N VAL A 347 -14.45 -11.56 21.96
CA VAL A 347 -14.97 -12.18 20.73
C VAL A 347 -14.03 -13.27 20.21
N LEU A 348 -12.72 -13.00 20.14
CA LEU A 348 -11.74 -13.95 19.64
C LEU A 348 -11.67 -15.21 20.51
N ARG A 349 -11.75 -15.07 21.83
CA ARG A 349 -11.80 -16.21 22.75
C ARG A 349 -13.06 -17.06 22.53
N ASP A 350 -14.22 -16.43 22.28
CA ASP A 350 -15.46 -17.17 21.95
C ASP A 350 -15.35 -17.92 20.62
N ARG A 351 -14.49 -17.43 19.72
CA ARG A 351 -14.15 -18.06 18.44
C ARG A 351 -12.97 -19.03 18.55
N ASN A 352 -12.66 -19.50 19.76
CA ASN A 352 -11.61 -20.47 20.05
C ASN A 352 -10.19 -20.04 19.67
N VAL A 353 -9.91 -18.73 19.61
CA VAL A 353 -8.54 -18.23 19.47
C VAL A 353 -7.80 -18.38 20.79
N ASN A 354 -6.60 -18.96 20.73
CA ASN A 354 -5.75 -19.17 21.90
C ASN A 354 -4.85 -17.97 22.17
N PHE A 355 -4.64 -17.64 23.44
CA PHE A 355 -3.76 -16.55 23.87
C PHE A 355 -2.63 -17.08 24.75
N ALA A 356 -1.41 -16.99 24.25
CA ALA A 356 -0.19 -17.31 24.97
C ALA A 356 0.43 -16.02 25.54
N PHE A 357 -0.08 -15.58 26.69
CA PHE A 357 0.54 -14.52 27.49
C PHE A 357 1.94 -14.93 28.00
N PHE A 358 2.70 -13.97 28.50
CA PHE A 358 4.05 -14.16 29.05
C PHE A 358 5.01 -14.85 28.08
N SER A 359 4.82 -14.62 26.78
CA SER A 359 5.55 -15.27 25.69
C SER A 359 6.31 -14.23 24.88
N ARG A 360 7.59 -14.06 25.22
CA ARG A 360 8.48 -13.15 24.48
C ARG A 360 9.11 -13.90 23.30
N VAL A 361 8.94 -13.38 22.09
CA VAL A 361 9.65 -13.87 20.91
C VAL A 361 11.10 -13.39 20.96
N ASP A 362 12.06 -14.31 20.93
CA ASP A 362 13.49 -13.99 20.94
C ASP A 362 14.11 -14.09 19.54
N ALA A 363 13.61 -14.98 18.68
CA ALA A 363 14.07 -15.11 17.29
C ALA A 363 13.06 -15.83 16.38
N ILE A 364 13.09 -15.46 15.10
CA ILE A 364 12.35 -16.07 14.00
C ILE A 364 13.39 -16.54 12.97
N GLU A 365 13.36 -17.83 12.63
CA GLU A 365 14.44 -18.49 11.90
C GLU A 365 13.89 -19.18 10.63
N LEU A 366 14.61 -18.97 9.52
CA LEU A 366 14.30 -19.54 8.22
C LEU A 366 14.72 -21.02 8.14
N SER A 367 14.04 -21.76 7.28
CA SER A 367 14.51 -23.07 6.83
C SER A 367 15.85 -22.95 6.09
N PRO A 368 16.66 -24.02 5.99
CA PRO A 368 17.96 -23.97 5.32
C PRO A 368 17.93 -23.49 3.85
N ASN A 369 16.79 -23.63 3.17
CA ASN A 369 16.59 -23.15 1.79
C ASN A 369 15.97 -21.74 1.71
N GLY A 370 15.67 -21.09 2.85
CA GLY A 370 15.10 -19.74 2.91
C GLY A 370 13.62 -19.62 2.54
N ALA A 371 12.93 -20.71 2.21
CA ALA A 371 11.56 -20.68 1.71
C ALA A 371 10.50 -20.48 2.82
N PHE A 372 10.76 -20.95 4.04
CA PHE A 372 9.79 -20.94 5.14
C PHE A 372 10.41 -20.41 6.43
N ILE A 373 9.58 -19.89 7.32
CA ILE A 373 9.89 -19.87 8.75
C ILE A 373 9.79 -21.30 9.27
N ASP A 374 10.88 -21.81 9.81
CA ASP A 374 10.97 -23.20 10.29
C ASP A 374 10.87 -23.27 11.81
N SER A 375 11.43 -22.29 12.53
CA SER A 375 11.40 -22.21 13.99
C SER A 375 11.17 -20.79 14.52
N ILE A 376 10.50 -20.71 15.67
CA ILE A 376 10.33 -19.47 16.44
C ILE A 376 10.75 -19.76 17.88
N ARG A 377 11.77 -19.04 18.37
CA ARG A 377 12.27 -19.16 19.75
C ARG A 377 11.52 -18.20 20.66
N ILE A 378 10.96 -18.75 21.73
CA ILE A 378 10.15 -18.03 22.72
C ILE A 378 10.75 -18.23 24.11
N THR A 379 10.90 -17.14 24.86
CA THR A 379 11.12 -17.16 26.31
C THR A 379 9.78 -17.03 27.02
N ARG A 380 9.53 -17.96 27.96
CA ARG A 380 8.40 -17.91 28.88
C ARG A 380 8.79 -17.08 30.09
N GLN A 381 8.04 -16.00 30.33
CA GLN A 381 8.37 -15.02 31.37
C GLN A 381 7.83 -15.41 32.74
N ALA A 382 6.64 -16.00 32.81
CA ALA A 382 6.00 -16.49 34.02
C ALA A 382 5.14 -17.73 33.71
N SER A 383 4.93 -18.58 34.72
CA SER A 383 4.08 -19.76 34.63
C SER A 383 2.68 -19.42 35.14
N VAL A 384 1.64 -19.81 34.39
CA VAL A 384 0.24 -19.59 34.77
C VAL A 384 -0.27 -20.74 35.62
N LYS A 385 -1.04 -20.44 36.68
CA LYS A 385 -1.72 -21.44 37.52
C LYS A 385 -2.98 -21.98 36.81
N ASP A 386 -3.59 -23.00 37.40
CA ASP A 386 -4.94 -23.48 37.07
C ASP A 386 -5.96 -22.79 38.02
N PRO A 387 -7.04 -22.14 37.53
CA PRO A 387 -7.47 -21.99 36.13
C PRO A 387 -6.55 -21.09 35.28
N PRO A 388 -6.55 -21.27 33.94
CA PRO A 388 -5.74 -20.47 33.02
C PRO A 388 -5.88 -18.95 33.23
N TYR A 389 -4.80 -18.22 32.93
CA TYR A 389 -4.70 -16.78 33.19
C TYR A 389 -5.85 -15.98 32.55
N CYS A 390 -6.63 -15.31 33.39
CA CYS A 390 -7.68 -14.40 32.97
C CYS A 390 -7.28 -12.96 33.30
N PRO A 391 -6.99 -12.11 32.29
CA PRO A 391 -6.33 -10.82 32.51
C PRO A 391 -7.24 -9.74 33.12
N TRP A 392 -8.56 -9.94 33.13
CA TRP A 392 -9.54 -8.87 33.31
C TRP A 392 -9.74 -8.42 34.75
N ILE A 393 -9.77 -7.11 34.94
CA ILE A 393 -10.53 -6.49 36.03
C ILE A 393 -11.81 -5.86 35.48
N TRP A 394 -12.74 -5.53 36.36
CA TRP A 394 -13.98 -4.85 36.01
C TRP A 394 -13.97 -3.47 36.67
N ILE A 395 -14.29 -2.44 35.89
CA ILE A 395 -14.48 -1.08 36.39
C ILE A 395 -15.91 -0.63 36.12
N GLU A 396 -16.42 0.30 36.91
CA GLU A 396 -17.72 0.92 36.66
C GLU A 396 -17.64 1.82 35.41
N ASP A 397 -18.72 1.87 34.64
CA ASP A 397 -18.80 2.68 33.41
C ASP A 397 -19.30 4.11 33.65
N GLY A 398 -19.60 4.47 34.90
CA GLY A 398 -20.19 5.75 35.31
C GLY A 398 -21.70 5.89 34.99
N GLU A 399 -22.33 4.88 34.38
CA GLU A 399 -23.77 4.83 34.02
C GLU A 399 -24.50 3.65 34.70
N GLY A 400 -23.87 3.02 35.70
CA GLY A 400 -24.42 1.87 36.44
C GLY A 400 -24.14 0.51 35.82
N GLY A 401 -23.30 0.45 34.77
CA GLY A 401 -22.75 -0.77 34.18
C GLY A 401 -21.28 -1.01 34.55
N CYS A 402 -20.65 -1.97 33.87
CA CYS A 402 -19.24 -2.31 34.07
C CYS A 402 -18.52 -2.55 32.73
N LEU A 403 -17.26 -2.16 32.67
CA LEU A 403 -16.38 -2.39 31.52
C LEU A 403 -15.27 -3.40 31.86
N PRO A 404 -15.04 -4.42 31.01
CA PRO A 404 -13.87 -5.26 31.12
C PRO A 404 -12.61 -4.44 30.79
N SER A 405 -11.64 -4.45 31.71
CA SER A 405 -10.47 -3.58 31.64
C SER A 405 -9.16 -4.31 31.96
N TRP A 406 -8.06 -3.80 31.45
CA TRP A 406 -6.72 -4.38 31.66
C TRP A 406 -6.05 -3.73 32.88
N PRO A 407 -5.52 -4.50 33.84
CA PRO A 407 -4.75 -3.93 34.95
C PRO A 407 -3.38 -3.43 34.49
N SER A 408 -2.86 -2.39 35.16
CA SER A 408 -1.50 -1.86 34.94
C SER A 408 -0.38 -2.83 35.34
N GLU A 409 -0.71 -3.88 36.10
CA GLU A 409 0.21 -4.91 36.53
C GLU A 409 -0.42 -6.30 36.31
N PRO A 410 0.38 -7.38 36.16
CA PRO A 410 -0.17 -8.71 36.04
C PRO A 410 -0.91 -9.13 37.32
N LYS A 411 -1.90 -10.01 37.17
CA LYS A 411 -2.54 -10.66 38.31
C LYS A 411 -1.61 -11.70 38.92
N TYR A 412 -0.74 -11.25 39.82
CA TYR A 412 0.29 -12.07 40.46
C TYR A 412 -0.27 -13.35 41.10
N ASP A 413 -1.47 -13.30 41.69
CA ASP A 413 -2.07 -14.47 42.34
C ASP A 413 -2.32 -15.64 41.36
N LEU A 414 -2.46 -15.33 40.05
CA LEU A 414 -2.63 -16.32 38.98
C LEU A 414 -1.30 -16.84 38.41
N LEU A 415 -0.17 -16.39 38.93
CA LEU A 415 1.18 -16.76 38.48
C LEU A 415 1.92 -17.55 39.55
N CYS A 416 2.67 -18.58 39.15
CA CYS A 416 3.50 -19.37 40.07
C CYS A 416 4.59 -18.50 40.71
N GLU A 417 5.22 -17.63 39.92
CA GLU A 417 6.27 -16.71 40.35
C GLU A 417 5.73 -15.32 40.76
N GLY A 418 4.41 -15.22 41.00
CA GLY A 418 3.72 -13.95 41.24
C GLY A 418 4.28 -13.13 42.40
N ASP A 419 4.50 -13.77 43.56
CA ASP A 419 5.02 -13.08 44.75
C ASP A 419 6.43 -12.50 44.52
N GLU A 420 7.29 -13.24 43.83
CA GLU A 420 8.64 -12.79 43.48
C GLU A 420 8.62 -11.62 42.51
N LEU A 421 7.80 -11.71 41.45
CA LEU A 421 7.63 -10.64 40.46
C LEU A 421 7.15 -9.35 41.12
N LYS A 422 6.14 -9.46 42.00
CA LYS A 422 5.58 -8.32 42.73
C LYS A 422 6.58 -7.70 43.70
N ALA A 423 7.29 -8.52 44.48
CA ALA A 423 8.27 -8.06 45.44
C ALA A 423 9.46 -7.34 44.77
N ALA A 424 9.91 -7.83 43.62
CA ALA A 424 11.00 -7.25 42.85
C ALA A 424 10.57 -6.11 41.90
N ARG A 425 9.26 -5.83 41.77
CA ARG A 425 8.68 -4.80 40.88
C ARG A 425 9.17 -4.94 39.43
N ILE A 426 9.12 -6.18 38.93
CA ILE A 426 9.60 -6.51 37.60
C ILE A 426 8.62 -6.01 36.53
N ASP A 427 9.12 -5.18 35.61
CA ASP A 427 8.41 -4.88 34.37
C ASP A 427 8.67 -6.00 33.34
N LEU A 428 7.66 -6.84 33.11
CA LEU A 428 7.70 -7.92 32.14
C LEU A 428 7.52 -7.44 30.69
N GLU A 429 7.07 -6.20 30.45
CA GLU A 429 6.98 -5.64 29.09
C GLU A 429 8.31 -4.98 28.67
N SER A 430 9.27 -4.80 29.59
CA SER A 430 10.56 -4.19 29.31
C SER A 430 11.54 -5.11 28.58
N ALA A 431 12.17 -4.59 27.52
CA ALA A 431 13.29 -5.27 26.83
C ALA A 431 14.58 -5.34 27.66
N TRP A 432 14.70 -4.54 28.72
CA TRP A 432 15.86 -4.49 29.64
C TRP A 432 15.58 -5.16 30.98
N THR A 433 14.52 -5.96 31.09
CA THR A 433 14.22 -6.69 32.33
C THR A 433 15.36 -7.63 32.70
N ASP A 434 15.79 -7.62 33.98
CA ASP A 434 16.75 -8.57 34.54
C ASP A 434 16.09 -9.84 35.09
N TRP A 435 14.78 -9.98 34.86
CA TRP A 435 14.04 -11.15 35.26
C TRP A 435 14.60 -12.42 34.62
N ARG A 436 14.85 -13.43 35.46
CA ARG A 436 15.45 -14.71 35.06
C ARG A 436 14.61 -15.49 34.05
N ASN A 437 13.31 -15.18 33.94
CA ASN A 437 12.31 -15.93 33.17
C ASN A 437 12.16 -17.38 33.69
N VAL A 438 11.22 -18.14 33.14
CA VAL A 438 10.84 -19.46 33.69
C VAL A 438 11.06 -20.62 32.72
N GLY A 439 11.28 -20.33 31.43
CA GLY A 439 11.54 -21.37 30.45
C GLY A 439 11.79 -20.85 29.05
N ARG A 440 12.15 -21.78 28.17
CA ARG A 440 12.28 -21.55 26.72
C ARG A 440 11.45 -22.57 25.97
N GLN A 441 10.86 -22.14 24.87
CA GLN A 441 10.09 -22.96 23.96
C GLN A 441 10.54 -22.65 22.53
N THR A 442 10.65 -23.68 21.69
CA THR A 442 10.81 -23.50 20.25
C THR A 442 9.55 -24.01 19.58
N LEU A 443 8.85 -23.13 18.88
CA LEU A 443 7.77 -23.53 17.99
C LEU A 443 8.40 -24.01 16.68
N THR A 444 7.90 -25.10 16.13
CA THR A 444 8.40 -25.71 14.88
C THR A 444 7.29 -25.80 13.85
N ARG A 445 7.62 -25.52 12.60
CA ARG A 445 6.68 -25.63 11.47
C ARG A 445 6.18 -27.07 11.31
N GLY A 446 4.89 -27.24 11.05
CA GLY A 446 4.20 -28.54 10.93
C GLY A 446 3.74 -29.14 12.27
N ASP A 447 4.34 -28.72 13.38
CA ASP A 447 3.93 -29.09 14.74
C ASP A 447 3.09 -27.99 15.38
N GLN A 448 3.67 -26.86 15.80
CA GLN A 448 2.94 -25.78 16.48
C GLN A 448 2.35 -24.74 15.53
N PHE A 449 2.88 -24.60 14.32
CA PHE A 449 2.37 -23.66 13.32
C PHE A 449 2.60 -24.16 11.90
N ASP A 450 1.77 -23.70 10.98
CA ASP A 450 1.97 -23.83 9.54
C ASP A 450 2.26 -22.46 8.93
N VAL A 451 1.54 -21.44 9.42
CA VAL A 451 1.61 -20.04 8.98
C VAL A 451 1.95 -19.13 10.16
N VAL A 452 2.70 -18.07 9.88
CA VAL A 452 3.11 -17.05 10.86
C VAL A 452 2.58 -15.68 10.42
N VAL A 453 1.99 -14.94 11.35
CA VAL A 453 1.70 -13.51 11.19
C VAL A 453 2.61 -12.72 12.13
N LEU A 454 3.47 -11.86 11.57
CA LEU A 454 4.33 -10.99 12.36
C LEU A 454 3.64 -9.65 12.64
N GLY A 455 3.17 -9.51 13.88
CA GLY A 455 2.46 -8.35 14.43
C GLY A 455 3.30 -7.42 15.32
N ILE A 456 4.58 -7.76 15.56
CA ILE A 456 5.47 -7.03 16.47
C ILE A 456 6.00 -5.77 15.76
N GLY A 457 6.19 -4.68 16.51
CA GLY A 457 6.73 -3.42 15.98
C GLY A 457 8.13 -3.57 15.39
N ILE A 458 8.38 -2.91 14.24
CA ILE A 458 9.61 -3.03 13.45
C ILE A 458 10.89 -2.70 14.22
N GLY A 459 10.85 -1.88 15.27
CA GLY A 459 12.04 -1.59 16.07
C GLY A 459 12.63 -2.83 16.77
N ALA A 460 11.84 -3.90 16.97
CA ALA A 460 12.33 -5.17 17.49
C ALA A 460 13.05 -6.05 16.44
N PHE A 461 12.90 -5.78 15.14
CA PHE A 461 13.36 -6.64 14.06
C PHE A 461 14.88 -6.87 14.03
N PRO A 462 15.74 -5.87 14.34
CA PRO A 462 17.18 -6.11 14.46
C PRO A 462 17.55 -7.22 15.44
N THR A 463 16.67 -7.52 16.41
CA THR A 463 16.84 -8.62 17.37
C THR A 463 16.14 -9.88 16.88
N ILE A 464 14.81 -9.83 16.67
CA ILE A 464 14.01 -11.04 16.47
C ILE A 464 14.02 -11.57 15.03
N CYS A 465 14.36 -10.74 14.04
CA CYS A 465 14.34 -11.07 12.61
C CYS A 465 15.75 -11.08 11.99
N ARG A 466 16.81 -11.17 12.78
CA ARG A 466 18.21 -11.10 12.29
C ARG A 466 18.47 -12.08 11.16
N ASN A 467 17.97 -13.31 11.27
CA ASN A 467 18.13 -14.33 10.25
C ASN A 467 17.46 -13.99 8.90
N LEU A 468 16.35 -13.24 8.91
CA LEU A 468 15.69 -12.74 7.71
C LEU A 468 16.44 -11.54 7.14
N ILE A 469 16.86 -10.60 7.99
CA ILE A 469 17.62 -9.40 7.59
C ILE A 469 18.94 -9.79 6.91
N ASP A 470 19.64 -10.78 7.46
CA ASP A 470 20.94 -11.22 6.95
C ASP A 470 20.83 -11.96 5.61
N GLN A 471 19.70 -12.62 5.34
CA GLN A 471 19.51 -13.46 4.15
C GLN A 471 18.67 -12.83 3.04
N LEU A 472 17.76 -11.90 3.37
CA LEU A 472 16.78 -11.36 2.44
C LEU A 472 17.01 -9.85 2.25
N PRO A 473 17.55 -9.42 1.08
CA PRO A 473 17.79 -8.00 0.81
C PRO A 473 16.58 -7.07 1.03
N PRO A 474 15.32 -7.45 0.70
CA PRO A 474 14.16 -6.61 0.99
C PRO A 474 13.94 -6.34 2.49
N TRP A 475 14.23 -7.31 3.37
CA TRP A 475 14.11 -7.14 4.83
C TRP A 475 15.15 -6.15 5.35
N LYS A 476 16.40 -6.29 4.90
CA LYS A 476 17.45 -5.33 5.22
C LYS A 476 17.08 -3.92 4.74
N ALA A 477 16.59 -3.80 3.51
CA ALA A 477 16.17 -2.51 2.96
C ALA A 477 15.04 -1.88 3.79
N MET A 478 14.04 -2.66 4.22
CA MET A 478 12.95 -2.19 5.07
C MET A 478 13.48 -1.67 6.42
N VAL A 479 14.29 -2.46 7.13
CA VAL A 479 14.83 -2.08 8.45
C VAL A 479 15.76 -0.88 8.37
N ASP A 480 16.56 -0.77 7.30
CA ASP A 480 17.48 0.35 7.13
C ASP A 480 16.76 1.68 6.83
N HIS A 481 15.56 1.66 6.21
CA HIS A 481 14.89 2.87 5.71
C HIS A 481 13.59 3.24 6.45
N VAL A 482 12.87 2.28 7.02
CA VAL A 482 11.67 2.56 7.83
C VAL A 482 12.12 2.95 9.23
N LYS A 483 12.18 4.27 9.47
CA LYS A 483 12.67 4.83 10.73
C LYS A 483 11.61 4.75 11.83
N THR A 484 12.09 4.65 13.06
CA THR A 484 11.27 4.71 14.26
C THR A 484 11.84 5.70 15.24
N ARG A 485 11.04 6.11 16.23
CA ARG A 485 11.50 6.99 17.31
C ARG A 485 10.79 6.71 18.64
N PRO A 486 11.44 6.99 19.78
CA PRO A 486 10.78 6.98 21.07
C PRO A 486 9.88 8.21 21.26
N THR A 487 8.86 8.04 22.08
CA THR A 487 7.90 9.10 22.45
C THR A 487 7.82 9.26 23.96
N LEU A 488 7.37 10.44 24.39
CA LEU A 488 7.18 10.81 25.78
C LEU A 488 5.70 11.17 25.99
N GLY A 489 5.08 10.59 27.00
CA GLY A 489 3.70 10.88 27.41
C GLY A 489 3.63 11.31 28.87
N LEU A 490 2.77 12.28 29.17
CA LEU A 490 2.49 12.77 30.51
C LEU A 490 0.97 12.97 30.68
N GLN A 491 0.34 12.20 31.57
CA GLN A 491 -1.01 12.47 32.02
C GLN A 491 -0.98 13.23 33.35
N VAL A 492 -1.70 14.36 33.39
CA VAL A 492 -1.79 15.25 34.54
C VAL A 492 -3.25 15.34 34.97
N TRP A 493 -3.52 14.89 36.20
CA TRP A 493 -4.81 15.09 36.86
C TRP A 493 -4.79 16.43 37.58
N THR A 494 -5.83 17.24 37.38
CA THR A 494 -5.90 18.60 37.94
C THR A 494 -6.96 18.72 39.03
N THR A 495 -6.73 19.58 40.02
CA THR A 495 -7.69 19.85 41.11
C THR A 495 -8.82 20.81 40.70
N ILE A 496 -8.71 21.41 39.52
CA ILE A 496 -9.70 22.27 38.88
C ILE A 496 -9.94 21.79 37.43
N PRO A 497 -11.14 22.01 36.85
CA PRO A 497 -11.43 21.60 35.48
C PRO A 497 -10.67 22.47 34.46
N THR A 498 -10.48 21.95 33.24
CA THR A 498 -9.72 22.61 32.16
C THR A 498 -10.11 24.08 31.92
N PRO A 499 -11.41 24.47 31.89
CA PRO A 499 -11.79 25.87 31.67
C PRO A 499 -11.29 26.82 32.77
N GLU A 500 -11.14 26.34 34.01
CA GLU A 500 -10.63 27.14 35.12
C GLU A 500 -9.11 27.34 35.05
N LEU A 501 -8.38 26.58 34.21
CA LEU A 501 -6.96 26.82 33.91
C LEU A 501 -6.74 28.05 33.00
N ARG A 502 -7.82 28.77 32.63
CA ARG A 502 -7.86 29.86 31.64
C ARG A 502 -7.49 29.46 30.22
N TRP A 503 -7.62 28.18 29.89
CA TRP A 503 -7.55 27.74 28.52
C TRP A 503 -8.90 27.99 27.80
N PRO A 504 -8.93 28.68 26.64
CA PRO A 504 -10.17 29.19 26.05
C PRO A 504 -10.98 28.15 25.26
N PHE A 505 -10.49 26.92 25.09
CA PHE A 505 -11.17 25.89 24.29
C PHE A 505 -11.52 24.67 25.13
N GLU A 506 -12.80 24.27 25.09
CA GLU A 506 -13.24 23.01 25.67
C GLU A 506 -12.79 21.82 24.82
N ARG A 507 -12.60 20.65 25.45
CA ARG A 507 -12.24 19.38 24.79
C ARG A 507 -11.09 19.56 23.81
N THR A 508 -9.97 20.01 24.36
CA THR A 508 -8.80 20.41 23.58
C THR A 508 -8.15 19.21 22.91
N VAL A 509 -7.86 19.36 21.62
CA VAL A 509 -6.87 18.57 20.90
C VAL A 509 -5.95 19.58 20.23
N LEU A 510 -4.76 19.72 20.81
CA LEU A 510 -3.78 20.71 20.45
C LEU A 510 -2.52 20.05 19.89
N SER A 511 -1.90 20.70 18.90
CA SER A 511 -0.58 20.37 18.39
C SER A 511 0.19 21.63 17.97
N GLY A 512 1.48 21.50 17.66
CA GLY A 512 2.31 22.64 17.27
C GLY A 512 2.94 23.40 18.43
N PHE A 513 2.92 22.89 19.66
CA PHE A 513 3.42 23.62 20.84
C PHE A 513 4.89 23.30 21.18
N ALA A 514 5.33 23.68 22.37
CA ALA A 514 6.71 23.57 22.86
C ALA A 514 7.15 22.10 23.04
N LYS A 515 8.32 21.75 22.52
CA LYS A 515 8.93 20.42 22.71
C LYS A 515 9.47 20.28 24.15
N PRO A 516 9.50 19.07 24.75
CA PRO A 516 9.20 17.77 24.13
C PRO A 516 7.72 17.37 24.14
N LEU A 517 6.83 18.16 24.75
CA LEU A 517 5.40 17.88 24.90
C LEU A 517 4.58 18.87 24.06
N ASP A 518 4.63 18.68 22.75
CA ASP A 518 4.09 19.62 21.76
C ASP A 518 2.60 19.45 21.45
N SER A 519 1.99 18.39 21.97
CA SER A 519 0.60 18.04 21.71
C SER A 519 -0.13 17.76 23.02
N TRP A 520 -1.39 18.18 23.11
CA TRP A 520 -2.23 18.08 24.31
C TRP A 520 -3.66 17.63 23.97
N GLY A 521 -4.12 16.57 24.61
CA GLY A 521 -5.52 16.13 24.64
C GLY A 521 -6.15 16.36 26.02
N ASP A 522 -7.35 16.95 26.05
CA ASP A 522 -8.20 16.96 27.24
C ASP A 522 -9.01 15.65 27.31
N LEU A 523 -8.66 14.80 28.28
CA LEU A 523 -9.28 13.49 28.49
C LEU A 523 -10.22 13.49 29.70
N SER A 524 -10.66 14.67 30.18
CA SER A 524 -11.54 14.79 31.36
C SER A 524 -12.85 13.99 31.23
N VAL A 525 -13.26 13.66 30.00
CA VAL A 525 -14.40 12.76 29.72
C VAL A 525 -14.25 11.36 30.33
N MET A 526 -13.03 10.91 30.63
CA MET A 526 -12.73 9.59 31.20
C MET A 526 -12.74 9.57 32.74
N LEU A 527 -12.72 10.74 33.40
CA LEU A 527 -12.70 10.83 34.87
C LEU A 527 -13.84 10.08 35.57
N PRO A 528 -15.08 10.03 35.04
CA PRO A 528 -16.15 9.24 35.66
C PRO A 528 -15.87 7.73 35.76
N LEU A 529 -14.86 7.22 35.06
CA LEU A 529 -14.44 5.81 35.11
C LEU A 529 -13.41 5.51 36.22
N GLU A 530 -12.96 6.54 36.93
CA GLU A 530 -12.04 6.43 38.07
C GLU A 530 -12.88 6.55 39.35
N PRO A 531 -13.08 5.47 40.14
CA PRO A 531 -13.95 5.49 41.31
C PRO A 531 -13.56 6.58 42.32
N GLY A 532 -14.55 7.39 42.70
CA GLY A 532 -14.37 8.56 43.55
C GLY A 532 -14.61 8.30 45.03
N ASN A 533 -14.13 9.23 45.87
CA ASN A 533 -14.40 9.25 47.32
C ASN A 533 -14.71 10.66 47.86
N GLY A 534 -14.93 11.65 46.99
CA GLY A 534 -15.26 13.04 47.36
C GLY A 534 -14.09 14.03 47.25
N ASP A 535 -12.84 13.56 47.13
CA ASP A 535 -11.67 14.38 46.77
C ASP A 535 -11.09 13.87 45.44
N ASP A 536 -11.83 14.15 44.37
CA ASP A 536 -11.57 13.59 43.05
C ASP A 536 -10.98 14.65 42.11
N PRO A 537 -10.08 14.25 41.18
CA PRO A 537 -9.57 15.14 40.17
C PRO A 537 -10.71 15.68 39.31
N LYS A 538 -10.61 16.97 38.93
CA LYS A 538 -11.64 17.70 38.17
C LYS A 538 -11.29 17.89 36.70
N GLY A 539 -10.04 17.64 36.33
CA GLY A 539 -9.57 17.64 34.95
C GLY A 539 -8.50 16.59 34.72
N LEU A 540 -8.35 16.18 33.46
CA LEU A 540 -7.33 15.24 33.01
C LEU A 540 -6.74 15.70 31.68
N ALA A 541 -5.46 16.05 31.69
CA ALA A 541 -4.71 16.45 30.51
C ALA A 541 -3.69 15.38 30.12
N PHE A 542 -3.65 14.99 28.85
CA PHE A 542 -2.61 14.14 28.30
C PHE A 542 -1.72 14.97 27.37
N PHE A 543 -0.45 15.11 27.72
CA PHE A 543 0.58 15.68 26.86
C PHE A 543 1.42 14.60 26.20
N VAL A 544 1.73 14.74 24.92
CA VAL A 544 2.58 13.81 24.17
C VAL A 544 3.54 14.55 23.26
N GLY A 545 4.68 13.92 23.00
CA GLY A 545 5.58 14.36 21.94
C GLY A 545 6.77 13.43 21.77
N ALA A 546 7.73 13.89 20.99
CA ALA A 546 8.97 13.19 20.72
C ALA A 546 9.91 13.14 21.92
N PHE A 547 10.47 11.97 22.25
CA PHE A 547 11.51 11.90 23.28
C PHE A 547 12.90 12.20 22.68
N PRO A 548 13.57 13.30 23.08
CA PRO A 548 14.81 13.75 22.43
C PRO A 548 16.03 12.97 22.92
N GLY A 549 17.11 12.96 22.12
CA GLY A 549 18.44 12.50 22.56
C GLY A 549 18.50 11.07 23.10
N HIS A 550 17.64 10.19 22.60
CA HIS A 550 17.63 8.78 23.00
C HIS A 550 18.67 7.99 22.22
N GLU A 551 19.50 7.26 22.96
CA GLU A 551 20.44 6.28 22.42
C GLU A 551 20.15 4.92 23.07
N PRO A 552 19.85 3.87 22.31
CA PRO A 552 19.52 2.57 22.88
C PRO A 552 20.74 1.93 23.57
N ALA A 553 20.57 1.47 24.81
CA ALA A 553 21.59 0.70 25.52
C ALA A 553 21.47 -0.82 25.26
N PRO A 554 22.54 -1.60 25.44
CA PRO A 554 22.45 -3.06 25.43
C PRO A 554 21.38 -3.58 26.39
N PHE A 555 20.64 -4.62 26.01
CA PHE A 555 19.57 -5.21 26.84
C PHE A 555 20.06 -5.79 28.19
N THR A 556 21.37 -5.96 28.36
CA THR A 556 21.98 -6.36 29.64
C THR A 556 22.02 -5.22 30.67
N ASP A 557 21.76 -3.98 30.27
CA ASP A 557 21.73 -2.82 31.17
C ASP A 557 20.33 -2.62 31.75
N SER A 558 20.00 -3.36 32.80
CA SER A 558 18.67 -3.31 33.43
C SER A 558 18.32 -1.97 34.08
N ARG A 559 19.30 -1.09 34.27
CA ARG A 559 19.09 0.27 34.80
C ARG A 559 18.72 1.28 33.72
N PHE A 560 18.83 0.92 32.44
CA PHE A 560 18.56 1.84 31.34
C PHE A 560 17.14 2.44 31.35
N PRO A 561 16.05 1.67 31.54
CA PRO A 561 14.71 2.24 31.61
C PRO A 561 14.54 3.27 32.74
N GLN A 562 15.11 3.01 33.91
CA GLN A 562 15.06 3.94 35.03
C GLN A 562 15.82 5.24 34.71
N ARG A 563 17.01 5.16 34.10
CA ARG A 563 17.76 6.36 33.68
C ARG A 563 16.99 7.21 32.66
N GLU A 564 16.34 6.57 31.69
CA GLU A 564 15.52 7.29 30.70
C GLU A 564 14.27 7.90 31.34
N ARG A 565 13.67 7.24 32.34
CA ARG A 565 12.57 7.81 33.14
C ARG A 565 13.01 9.02 33.96
N ASP A 566 14.18 8.96 34.60
CA ASP A 566 14.74 10.09 35.36
C ASP A 566 15.06 11.28 34.43
N ARG A 567 15.61 11.00 33.23
CA ARG A 567 15.87 12.01 32.20
C ARG A 567 14.57 12.64 31.68
N ALA A 568 13.56 11.83 31.42
CA ALA A 568 12.24 12.31 31.04
C ALA A 568 11.62 13.19 32.13
N ARG A 569 11.74 12.79 33.40
CA ARG A 569 11.24 13.58 34.53
C ARG A 569 11.90 14.95 34.61
N ALA A 570 13.22 15.03 34.41
CA ALA A 570 13.94 16.30 34.37
C ALA A 570 13.46 17.20 33.22
N LEU A 571 13.34 16.65 32.01
CA LEU A 571 12.83 17.37 30.84
C LEU A 571 11.41 17.89 31.03
N VAL A 572 10.53 17.08 31.64
CA VAL A 572 9.15 17.46 31.93
C VAL A 572 9.09 18.56 32.99
N LEU A 573 9.90 18.48 34.04
CA LEU A 573 9.95 19.53 35.05
C LEU A 573 10.37 20.89 34.47
N ASP A 574 11.35 20.90 33.57
CA ASP A 574 11.80 22.11 32.90
C ASP A 574 10.72 22.65 31.96
N TRP A 575 10.06 21.78 31.20
CA TRP A 575 8.93 22.14 30.33
C TRP A 575 7.72 22.68 31.13
N ILE A 576 7.37 22.07 32.27
CA ILE A 576 6.29 22.56 33.15
C ILE A 576 6.60 23.97 33.66
N LYS A 577 7.85 24.25 34.04
CA LYS A 577 8.23 25.57 34.56
C LYS A 577 8.28 26.63 33.47
N ARG A 578 8.71 26.26 32.26
CA ARG A 578 8.94 27.20 31.15
C ARG A 578 7.70 27.41 30.29
N ASP A 579 7.06 26.33 29.85
CA ASP A 579 6.12 26.37 28.72
C ASP A 579 4.67 26.18 29.16
N LEU A 580 4.39 25.33 30.16
CA LEU A 580 3.02 25.08 30.63
C LEU A 580 2.24 26.34 31.05
N PRO A 581 2.84 27.40 31.63
CA PRO A 581 2.13 28.63 31.95
C PRO A 581 1.52 29.35 30.75
N VAL A 582 2.02 29.09 29.53
CA VAL A 582 1.43 29.64 28.30
C VAL A 582 0.07 28.99 28.01
N LEU A 583 -0.06 27.68 28.27
CA LEU A 583 -1.31 26.95 28.09
C LEU A 583 -2.25 27.15 29.29
N TRP A 584 -1.70 27.13 30.50
CA TRP A 584 -2.45 27.22 31.77
C TRP A 584 -1.99 28.43 32.59
N PRO A 585 -2.44 29.67 32.27
CA PRO A 585 -2.03 30.85 33.02
C PRO A 585 -2.29 30.77 34.53
N GLU A 586 -3.38 30.11 34.92
CA GLU A 586 -3.74 29.91 36.34
C GLU A 586 -2.81 28.93 37.07
N ILE A 587 -1.91 28.24 36.37
CA ILE A 587 -0.88 27.43 37.04
C ILE A 587 0.10 28.29 37.84
N LEU A 588 0.15 29.61 37.61
CA LEU A 588 1.03 30.51 38.32
C LEU A 588 0.34 31.17 39.52
N LYS A 589 0.93 30.99 40.71
CA LYS A 589 0.58 31.72 41.92
C LYS A 589 1.76 32.56 42.37
N ARG A 590 1.58 33.89 42.35
CA ARG A 590 2.64 34.88 42.64
C ARG A 590 3.91 34.67 41.80
N GLY A 591 3.74 34.27 40.53
CA GLY A 591 4.86 34.06 39.59
C GLY A 591 5.57 32.72 39.70
N HIS A 592 5.09 31.79 40.54
CA HIS A 592 5.64 30.44 40.66
C HIS A 592 4.57 29.38 40.34
N ILE A 593 5.00 28.20 39.89
CA ILE A 593 4.10 27.06 39.67
C ILE A 593 3.38 26.70 40.98
N ASP A 594 2.05 26.80 40.97
CA ASP A 594 1.19 26.28 42.02
C ASP A 594 1.00 24.78 41.82
N TRP A 595 1.90 24.01 42.40
CA TRP A 595 1.85 22.56 42.34
C TRP A 595 0.56 21.97 42.94
N THR A 596 -0.19 22.70 43.77
CA THR A 596 -1.47 22.20 44.31
C THR A 596 -2.55 22.02 43.25
N LEU A 597 -2.34 22.56 42.04
CA LEU A 597 -3.19 22.31 40.88
C LEU A 597 -2.98 20.93 40.27
N LEU A 598 -1.82 20.30 40.50
CA LEU A 598 -1.61 18.89 40.22
C LEU A 598 -2.23 18.07 41.35
N PHE A 599 -3.25 17.30 41.00
CA PHE A 599 -3.97 16.45 41.93
C PHE A 599 -3.03 15.34 42.43
N ASP A 600 -2.87 15.26 43.74
CA ASP A 600 -2.08 14.26 44.43
C ASP A 600 -2.87 13.81 45.67
N PRO A 601 -3.31 12.53 45.74
CA PRO A 601 -4.12 12.03 46.85
C PRO A 601 -3.36 12.06 48.18
N GLU A 602 -2.03 11.95 48.16
CA GLU A 602 -1.18 12.01 49.36
C GLU A 602 -0.82 13.46 49.76
N ALA A 603 -1.32 14.43 48.99
CA ALA A 603 -1.09 15.86 49.17
C ALA A 603 0.39 16.25 49.32
N GLY A 604 1.27 15.67 48.48
CA GLY A 604 2.70 15.96 48.43
C GLY A 604 3.03 17.46 48.31
N LYS A 605 4.27 17.83 48.64
CA LYS A 605 4.68 19.25 48.66
C LYS A 605 5.41 19.64 47.38
N ALA A 606 5.06 20.81 46.83
CA ALA A 606 5.72 21.40 45.66
C ALA A 606 5.88 20.40 44.50
N GLN A 607 7.06 20.30 43.89
CA GLN A 607 7.33 19.47 42.71
C GLN A 607 7.15 17.96 42.93
N GLN A 608 7.04 17.48 44.18
CA GLN A 608 6.77 16.06 44.46
C GLN A 608 5.41 15.61 43.93
N ARG A 609 4.46 16.55 43.74
CA ARG A 609 3.14 16.25 43.16
C ARG A 609 3.21 15.74 41.72
N LEU A 610 4.33 15.98 41.02
CA LEU A 610 4.59 15.38 39.72
C LEU A 610 4.71 13.85 39.81
N ASP A 611 5.19 13.31 40.93
CA ASP A 611 5.38 11.87 41.12
C ASP A 611 4.05 11.12 41.28
N ALA A 612 2.97 11.84 41.61
CA ALA A 612 1.59 11.33 41.62
C ALA A 612 0.91 11.40 40.23
N GLN A 613 1.61 11.92 39.21
CA GLN A 613 1.15 11.97 37.82
C GLN A 613 1.73 10.79 37.03
N TYR A 614 1.18 10.50 35.85
CA TYR A 614 1.65 9.38 35.03
C TYR A 614 2.59 9.86 33.94
N LEU A 615 3.87 9.48 34.05
CA LEU A 615 4.92 9.75 33.07
C LEU A 615 5.34 8.44 32.41
N ARG A 616 5.26 8.40 31.08
CA ARG A 616 5.65 7.23 30.28
C ARG A 616 6.66 7.60 29.20
N VAL A 617 7.70 6.78 29.10
CA VAL A 617 8.71 6.88 28.04
C VAL A 617 8.67 5.61 27.20
N ASN A 618 8.31 5.73 25.93
CA ASN A 618 8.18 4.59 25.02
C ASN A 618 9.53 4.32 24.37
N ILE A 619 10.36 3.53 25.05
CA ILE A 619 11.72 3.16 24.60
C ILE A 619 11.87 1.71 24.18
N ASN A 620 10.91 0.82 24.53
CA ASN A 620 11.00 -0.57 24.11
C ASN A 620 11.00 -0.64 22.58
N PRO A 621 11.81 -1.52 21.96
CA PRO A 621 11.93 -1.59 20.51
C PRO A 621 10.59 -1.77 19.77
N SER A 622 9.65 -2.53 20.35
CA SER A 622 8.30 -2.73 19.78
C SER A 622 7.38 -1.52 19.91
N ASP A 623 7.67 -0.62 20.85
CA ASP A 623 6.81 0.50 21.26
C ASP A 623 7.11 1.77 20.47
N LEU A 624 8.26 1.79 19.77
CA LEU A 624 8.70 2.95 19.01
C LEU A 624 7.69 3.33 17.92
N TYR A 625 7.42 4.63 17.81
CA TYR A 625 6.55 5.19 16.79
C TYR A 625 7.20 5.03 15.41
N VAL A 626 6.43 4.56 14.43
CA VAL A 626 6.91 4.31 13.06
C VAL A 626 6.73 5.57 12.22
N LEU A 627 7.81 6.06 11.64
CA LEU A 627 7.83 7.31 10.88
C LEU A 627 7.58 7.09 9.39
N SER A 628 6.99 8.10 8.75
CA SER A 628 6.75 8.19 7.31
C SER A 628 7.81 9.07 6.62
N VAL A 629 9.08 8.82 6.91
CA VAL A 629 10.20 9.58 6.31
C VAL A 629 10.23 9.43 4.80
N LYS A 630 10.77 10.42 4.09
CA LYS A 630 10.86 10.39 2.63
C LYS A 630 11.59 9.14 2.11
N GLY A 631 11.11 8.58 1.02
CA GLY A 631 11.66 7.38 0.38
C GLY A 631 11.43 6.06 1.13
N SER A 632 10.81 6.07 2.32
CA SER A 632 10.57 4.83 3.10
C SER A 632 9.39 4.01 2.59
N VAL A 633 8.41 4.61 1.92
CA VAL A 633 7.16 3.94 1.52
C VAL A 633 7.42 2.74 0.62
N PHE A 634 8.29 2.87 -0.38
CA PHE A 634 8.67 1.77 -1.28
C PHE A 634 9.62 0.74 -0.65
N LYS A 635 10.09 0.98 0.58
CA LYS A 635 10.92 0.05 1.34
C LYS A 635 10.09 -0.78 2.32
N ARG A 636 8.84 -0.38 2.57
CA ARG A 636 7.88 -1.15 3.36
C ARG A 636 7.39 -2.35 2.53
N LEU A 637 7.48 -3.54 3.11
CA LEU A 637 6.92 -4.74 2.51
C LEU A 637 5.40 -4.75 2.64
N ARG A 638 4.70 -5.34 1.67
CA ARG A 638 3.27 -5.64 1.77
C ARG A 638 3.04 -6.86 2.66
N ALA A 639 1.79 -7.09 3.05
CA ALA A 639 1.42 -8.19 3.94
C ALA A 639 1.84 -9.58 3.42
N ASP A 640 1.86 -9.76 2.11
CA ASP A 640 2.17 -10.99 1.37
C ASP A 640 3.54 -10.96 0.67
N GLU A 641 4.31 -9.88 0.81
CA GLU A 641 5.62 -9.70 0.15
C GLU A 641 6.78 -9.89 1.12
N SER A 642 6.63 -10.76 2.12
CA SER A 642 7.72 -11.10 3.04
C SER A 642 8.90 -11.81 2.32
N GLY A 643 8.65 -12.40 1.14
CA GLY A 643 9.60 -13.26 0.44
C GLY A 643 9.76 -14.64 1.08
N VAL A 644 8.87 -15.01 2.00
CA VAL A 644 8.85 -16.28 2.73
C VAL A 644 7.43 -16.84 2.70
N ASP A 645 7.27 -18.08 2.20
CA ASP A 645 5.98 -18.63 1.77
C ASP A 645 4.91 -18.71 2.87
N ASN A 646 5.34 -18.87 4.13
CA ASN A 646 4.44 -18.99 5.28
C ASN A 646 4.51 -17.82 6.27
N LEU A 647 5.04 -16.67 5.87
CA LEU A 647 5.14 -15.49 6.71
C LEU A 647 4.35 -14.31 6.13
N TYR A 648 3.42 -13.81 6.91
CA TYR A 648 2.60 -12.64 6.58
C TYR A 648 2.85 -11.51 7.57
N LEU A 649 2.75 -10.27 7.09
CA LEU A 649 3.15 -9.08 7.83
C LEU A 649 1.93 -8.26 8.24
N ALA A 650 1.84 -7.89 9.52
CA ALA A 650 0.75 -7.07 10.05
C ALA A 650 1.31 -5.97 10.97
N GLY A 651 1.20 -4.70 10.58
CA GLY A 651 1.65 -3.60 11.43
C GLY A 651 1.55 -2.25 10.72
N ASP A 652 1.65 -1.16 11.48
CA ASP A 652 1.70 0.21 10.95
C ASP A 652 2.99 0.53 10.15
N TRP A 653 3.93 -0.42 10.12
CA TRP A 653 5.13 -0.42 9.30
C TRP A 653 4.94 -1.14 7.95
N VAL A 654 3.84 -1.87 7.74
CA VAL A 654 3.52 -2.55 6.48
C VAL A 654 3.04 -1.54 5.43
N ARG A 655 3.35 -1.79 4.15
CA ARG A 655 2.85 -0.96 3.06
C ARG A 655 1.36 -1.18 2.85
N THR A 656 0.58 -0.15 3.13
CA THR A 656 -0.86 -0.09 2.85
C THR A 656 -1.20 1.22 2.14
N GLY A 657 -2.47 1.47 1.85
CA GLY A 657 -2.94 2.77 1.34
C GLY A 657 -2.61 3.96 2.24
N ILE A 658 -2.37 3.71 3.52
CA ILE A 658 -1.89 4.70 4.48
C ILE A 658 -0.59 4.17 5.07
N SER A 659 0.55 4.66 4.59
CA SER A 659 1.86 4.25 5.08
C SER A 659 2.33 5.17 6.22
N ALA A 660 1.53 5.24 7.29
CA ALA A 660 1.77 6.07 8.47
C ALA A 660 1.56 5.33 9.79
N GLY A 661 2.25 5.79 10.84
CA GLY A 661 2.13 5.26 12.21
C GLY A 661 0.77 5.57 12.84
N CYS A 662 -0.29 4.88 12.41
CA CYS A 662 -1.64 5.08 12.94
C CYS A 662 -2.42 3.76 13.01
N ILE A 663 -3.52 3.80 13.78
CA ILE A 663 -4.37 2.62 13.98
C ILE A 663 -5.03 2.15 12.67
N GLU A 664 -5.40 3.08 11.80
CA GLU A 664 -6.01 2.79 10.51
C GLU A 664 -5.08 1.92 9.65
N ALA A 665 -3.81 2.34 9.51
CA ALA A 665 -2.80 1.58 8.78
C ALA A 665 -2.56 0.19 9.40
N ALA A 666 -2.54 0.09 10.74
CA ALA A 666 -2.36 -1.17 11.45
C ALA A 666 -3.52 -2.15 11.21
N VAL A 667 -4.77 -1.68 11.23
CA VAL A 667 -5.97 -2.49 10.93
C VAL A 667 -5.98 -2.92 9.47
N MET A 668 -5.65 -2.01 8.54
CA MET A 668 -5.52 -2.33 7.12
C MET A 668 -4.47 -3.43 6.88
N ALA A 669 -3.32 -3.36 7.55
CA ALA A 669 -2.27 -4.38 7.44
C ALA A 669 -2.73 -5.74 7.99
N GLY A 670 -3.43 -5.77 9.13
CA GLY A 670 -4.01 -7.00 9.68
C GLY A 670 -5.04 -7.64 8.74
N ARG A 671 -5.92 -6.82 8.14
CA ARG A 671 -6.88 -7.27 7.14
C ARG A 671 -6.19 -7.79 5.87
N ALA A 672 -5.15 -7.12 5.39
CA ALA A 672 -4.37 -7.58 4.24
C ALA A 672 -3.69 -8.93 4.51
N ALA A 673 -3.12 -9.13 5.69
CA ALA A 673 -2.54 -10.42 6.09
C ALA A 673 -3.59 -11.53 6.12
N ALA A 674 -4.75 -11.30 6.73
CA ALA A 674 -5.85 -12.26 6.76
C ALA A 674 -6.38 -12.60 5.35
N SER A 675 -6.49 -11.59 4.47
CA SER A 675 -6.91 -11.76 3.09
C SER A 675 -5.93 -12.65 2.30
N ALA A 676 -4.63 -12.44 2.50
CA ALA A 676 -3.59 -13.23 1.85
C ALA A 676 -3.56 -14.69 2.36
N ILE A 677 -3.72 -14.92 3.66
CA ILE A 677 -3.74 -16.26 4.27
C ILE A 677 -4.98 -17.05 3.84
N SER A 678 -6.15 -16.43 3.90
CA SER A 678 -7.42 -17.10 3.58
C SER A 678 -7.65 -17.28 2.08
N GLY A 679 -6.93 -16.53 1.23
CA GLY A 679 -7.22 -16.42 -0.20
C GLY A 679 -8.54 -15.69 -0.49
N VAL A 680 -9.23 -15.18 0.54
CA VAL A 680 -10.48 -14.43 0.42
C VAL A 680 -10.15 -12.96 0.30
N ARG A 681 -10.67 -12.32 -0.75
CA ARG A 681 -10.50 -10.88 -0.93
C ARG A 681 -11.31 -10.11 0.11
N MET A 682 -10.61 -9.35 0.95
CA MET A 682 -11.23 -8.50 1.97
C MET A 682 -11.16 -7.03 1.53
N PRO A 683 -12.31 -6.36 1.30
CA PRO A 683 -12.31 -4.95 0.93
C PRO A 683 -11.62 -4.07 1.96
N MET A 684 -10.75 -3.17 1.49
CA MET A 684 -10.14 -2.12 2.30
C MET A 684 -10.61 -0.78 1.72
N PRO A 685 -11.76 -0.24 2.16
CA PRO A 685 -12.25 1.03 1.66
C PRO A 685 -11.19 2.13 1.81
N HIS A 686 -11.10 2.98 0.80
CA HIS A 686 -10.20 4.13 0.73
C HIS A 686 -8.69 3.80 0.91
N SER A 687 -8.30 2.57 0.57
CA SER A 687 -6.92 2.07 0.63
C SER A 687 -6.08 2.31 -0.63
N SER A 688 -6.66 2.92 -1.66
CA SER A 688 -6.01 3.27 -2.92
C SER A 688 -6.34 4.72 -3.30
N ASP A 689 -5.53 5.30 -4.19
CA ASP A 689 -5.80 6.60 -4.83
C ASP A 689 -6.67 6.48 -6.09
N TYR A 690 -7.04 5.25 -6.46
CA TYR A 690 -7.92 4.92 -7.59
C TYR A 690 -9.12 4.10 -7.15
N ASN A 691 -10.24 4.22 -7.86
CA ASN A 691 -11.46 3.44 -7.65
C ASN A 691 -11.30 2.01 -8.18
N ASP A 692 -10.20 1.35 -7.79
CA ASP A 692 -9.90 0.03 -8.27
C ASP A 692 -10.43 -0.97 -7.27
N VAL A 693 -11.74 -1.19 -7.34
CA VAL A 693 -12.39 -2.33 -6.68
C VAL A 693 -11.94 -3.65 -7.32
N ASP A 694 -10.90 -3.71 -8.18
CA ASP A 694 -10.44 -4.94 -8.87
C ASP A 694 -8.94 -5.03 -9.24
N LEU A 695 -8.04 -4.16 -8.75
CA LEU A 695 -6.60 -4.32 -9.02
C LEU A 695 -5.77 -4.76 -7.79
N PRO A 696 -4.96 -5.83 -7.90
CA PRO A 696 -3.84 -6.04 -7.00
C PRO A 696 -2.83 -4.89 -7.16
N MET A 697 -2.41 -4.30 -6.03
CA MET A 697 -1.45 -3.21 -5.90
C MET A 697 -0.04 -3.47 -6.48
N ALA A 698 0.17 -4.57 -7.23
CA ALA A 698 1.45 -4.99 -7.80
C ALA A 698 1.90 -4.19 -9.04
N ILE A 699 1.10 -3.20 -9.50
CA ILE A 699 1.31 -2.56 -10.82
C ILE A 699 2.17 -1.28 -10.79
N LEU A 700 2.45 -0.68 -9.63
CA LEU A 700 3.06 0.66 -9.57
C LEU A 700 4.52 0.77 -10.09
N PRO A 701 5.45 -0.18 -9.87
CA PRO A 701 6.82 -0.06 -10.40
C PRO A 701 6.91 -0.15 -11.93
N ALA A 702 5.89 -0.72 -12.58
CA ALA A 702 5.87 -0.95 -14.02
C ALA A 702 5.48 0.28 -14.85
N LEU A 703 4.69 1.20 -14.27
CA LEU A 703 4.23 2.42 -14.94
C LEU A 703 5.37 3.44 -15.11
N ASP A 704 6.29 3.47 -14.15
CA ASP A 704 7.48 4.34 -14.15
C ASP A 704 8.51 3.91 -15.22
N LEU A 705 8.63 2.60 -15.45
CA LEU A 705 9.43 2.04 -16.54
C LEU A 705 8.87 2.42 -17.92
N LEU A 706 7.54 2.58 -18.05
CA LEU A 706 6.89 2.91 -19.32
C LEU A 706 7.00 4.39 -19.70
N ARG A 707 7.03 5.32 -18.73
CA ARG A 707 7.10 6.77 -19.00
C ARG A 707 8.46 7.23 -19.51
N ASN A 708 9.52 6.48 -19.20
CA ASN A 708 10.87 6.76 -19.68
C ASN A 708 11.18 6.14 -21.06
N VAL A 709 10.26 5.36 -21.65
CA VAL A 709 10.44 4.81 -23.01
C VAL A 709 9.97 5.85 -24.03
N THR A 710 10.74 6.92 -24.15
CA THR A 710 10.70 7.78 -25.34
C THR A 710 11.42 7.04 -26.47
N SER A 711 10.80 7.01 -27.64
CA SER A 711 11.25 6.29 -28.83
C SER A 711 12.76 6.44 -29.09
N ARG A 712 13.47 5.30 -29.25
CA ARG A 712 14.31 5.01 -30.45
C ARG A 712 15.04 3.65 -30.45
N THR A 713 15.03 2.84 -29.38
CA THR A 713 15.75 1.54 -29.40
C THR A 713 15.23 0.51 -28.37
N VAL A 714 14.05 -0.13 -28.57
CA VAL A 714 13.59 -1.17 -27.63
C VAL A 714 13.21 -2.47 -28.32
N ALA A 715 14.11 -3.46 -28.24
CA ALA A 715 13.79 -4.88 -28.42
C ALA A 715 13.32 -5.44 -27.07
N GLY A 716 12.23 -6.20 -27.00
CA GLY A 716 11.79 -6.83 -25.74
C GLY A 716 12.60 -8.09 -25.44
N ILE A 717 12.91 -8.37 -24.18
CA ILE A 717 13.51 -9.64 -23.74
C ILE A 717 12.75 -10.21 -22.55
N GLY A 718 12.71 -11.53 -22.43
CA GLY A 718 12.04 -12.20 -21.33
C GLY A 718 12.35 -13.69 -21.26
N GLU A 719 11.86 -14.30 -20.20
CA GLU A 719 11.79 -15.75 -20.03
C GLU A 719 10.32 -16.15 -20.05
N PHE A 720 10.00 -17.27 -20.68
CA PHE A 720 8.63 -17.78 -20.61
C PHE A 720 8.62 -19.29 -20.40
N GLU A 721 7.64 -19.73 -19.62
CA GLU A 721 7.17 -21.10 -19.56
C GLU A 721 5.79 -21.12 -20.21
N GLY A 722 5.65 -21.77 -21.36
CA GLY A 722 4.40 -21.87 -22.11
C GLY A 722 3.92 -23.31 -22.24
N PHE A 723 2.63 -23.54 -22.06
CA PHE A 723 1.94 -24.75 -22.49
C PHE A 723 1.34 -24.47 -23.86
N CYS A 724 1.95 -25.04 -24.90
CA CYS A 724 1.58 -24.88 -26.30
C CYS A 724 0.66 -26.02 -26.72
N VAL A 725 -0.53 -25.69 -27.17
CA VAL A 725 -1.54 -26.63 -27.67
C VAL A 725 -1.75 -26.39 -29.15
N LEU A 726 -1.52 -27.43 -29.96
CA LEU A 726 -1.75 -27.41 -31.39
C LEU A 726 -3.07 -28.10 -31.72
N ASP A 727 -3.89 -27.45 -32.55
CA ASP A 727 -5.18 -27.94 -33.02
C ASP A 727 -5.33 -27.68 -34.54
N ARG A 728 -6.30 -28.33 -35.19
CA ARG A 728 -6.65 -28.12 -36.61
C ARG A 728 -8.09 -27.63 -36.74
N TRP A 729 -8.28 -26.49 -37.40
CA TRP A 729 -9.59 -25.88 -37.62
C TRP A 729 -9.87 -25.79 -39.12
N ARG A 730 -11.14 -25.63 -39.54
CA ARG A 730 -11.48 -25.42 -40.95
C ARG A 730 -10.84 -24.12 -41.42
N SER A 731 -10.30 -24.13 -42.64
CA SER A 731 -9.58 -22.98 -43.20
C SER A 731 -10.50 -21.76 -43.30
N ASP A 732 -11.74 -21.95 -43.72
CA ASP A 732 -12.74 -20.88 -43.85
C ASP A 732 -13.04 -20.18 -42.51
N ASP A 733 -13.07 -20.94 -41.40
CA ASP A 733 -13.29 -20.38 -40.06
C ASP A 733 -12.11 -19.51 -39.61
N LEU A 734 -10.87 -19.90 -39.97
CA LEU A 734 -9.67 -19.12 -39.65
C LEU A 734 -9.47 -17.93 -40.60
N GLU A 735 -9.83 -18.05 -41.88
CA GLU A 735 -9.79 -16.93 -42.83
C GLU A 735 -10.71 -15.79 -42.38
N ALA A 736 -11.87 -16.10 -41.81
CA ALA A 736 -12.77 -15.12 -41.22
C ALA A 736 -12.16 -14.36 -40.01
N MET A 737 -11.10 -14.90 -39.38
CA MET A 737 -10.38 -14.25 -38.28
C MET A 737 -9.22 -13.36 -38.74
N LEU A 738 -8.84 -13.43 -40.03
CA LEU A 738 -7.76 -12.64 -40.59
C LEU A 738 -8.27 -11.25 -41.03
N PRO A 739 -7.51 -10.18 -40.78
CA PRO A 739 -7.84 -8.86 -41.32
C PRO A 739 -7.64 -8.82 -42.85
N PRO A 740 -8.30 -7.88 -43.55
CA PRO A 740 -8.05 -7.65 -44.98
C PRO A 740 -6.55 -7.51 -45.29
N GLY A 741 -6.11 -8.16 -46.35
CA GLY A 741 -4.70 -8.20 -46.76
C GLY A 741 -3.91 -9.41 -46.23
N LEU A 742 -4.46 -10.19 -45.28
CA LEU A 742 -3.89 -11.46 -44.84
C LEU A 742 -4.66 -12.66 -45.40
N SER A 743 -3.94 -13.71 -45.77
CA SER A 743 -4.52 -14.97 -46.26
C SER A 743 -3.72 -16.19 -45.79
N LEU A 744 -4.39 -17.34 -45.65
CA LEU A 744 -3.74 -18.59 -45.26
C LEU A 744 -2.88 -19.13 -46.40
N VAL A 745 -1.69 -19.63 -46.06
CA VAL A 745 -0.81 -20.35 -47.00
C VAL A 745 -1.16 -21.83 -46.95
N ASP A 746 -1.27 -22.46 -48.12
CA ASP A 746 -1.49 -23.90 -48.20
C ASP A 746 -0.35 -24.70 -47.57
N GLU A 747 -0.64 -25.41 -46.48
CA GLU A 747 0.34 -26.23 -45.76
C GLU A 747 0.80 -27.46 -46.55
N SER A 748 0.09 -27.85 -47.63
CA SER A 748 0.50 -28.94 -48.52
C SER A 748 1.61 -28.54 -49.51
N ALA A 749 1.94 -27.25 -49.63
CA ALA A 749 3.01 -26.78 -50.50
C ALA A 749 4.39 -26.85 -49.80
N PRO A 750 5.39 -27.54 -50.36
CA PRO A 750 6.70 -27.69 -49.72
C PRO A 750 7.39 -26.33 -49.55
N ALA A 751 7.89 -26.05 -48.34
CA ALA A 751 8.74 -24.90 -48.07
C ALA A 751 10.04 -25.05 -48.88
N LYS A 752 10.21 -24.25 -49.94
CA LYS A 752 11.49 -24.19 -50.66
C LYS A 752 12.57 -23.68 -49.71
N THR A 753 13.45 -24.59 -49.30
CA THR A 753 14.68 -24.29 -48.57
C THR A 753 15.46 -23.22 -49.34
N VAL A 754 15.87 -22.15 -48.66
CA VAL A 754 16.79 -21.15 -49.21
C VAL A 754 18.15 -21.82 -49.41
N ALA A 755 18.33 -22.44 -50.57
CA ALA A 755 19.60 -22.92 -51.07
C ALA A 755 20.43 -21.73 -51.58
N ARG A 756 21.73 -21.73 -51.25
CA ARG A 756 22.75 -20.81 -51.76
C ARG A 756 22.66 -20.74 -53.30
N PHE A 757 22.63 -19.53 -53.84
CA PHE A 757 22.89 -19.31 -55.26
C PHE A 757 24.41 -19.37 -55.51
N GLU A 758 24.84 -20.43 -56.20
CA GLU A 758 25.93 -20.34 -57.17
C GLU A 758 25.31 -20.26 -58.58
N THR A 759 25.92 -19.44 -59.42
CA THR A 759 25.57 -19.06 -60.79
C THR A 759 25.47 -20.24 -61.77
N GLU A 760 24.50 -20.23 -62.69
CA GLU A 760 24.73 -20.15 -64.16
C GLU A 760 23.45 -20.19 -65.04
N ARG A 761 23.52 -19.38 -66.10
CA ARG A 761 22.87 -19.29 -67.43
C ARG A 761 21.66 -20.17 -67.86
N ALA A 762 20.69 -19.44 -68.43
CA ALA A 762 20.03 -19.55 -69.75
C ALA A 762 19.36 -20.86 -70.22
N GLY A 763 18.11 -20.74 -70.72
CA GLY A 763 17.47 -21.72 -71.59
C GLY A 763 15.95 -21.57 -71.69
N GLU A 764 15.47 -21.25 -72.90
CA GLU A 764 14.07 -21.11 -73.33
C GLU A 764 13.29 -22.44 -73.34
N ALA A 765 11.95 -22.37 -73.23
CA ALA A 765 10.97 -22.88 -74.22
C ALA A 765 9.65 -23.40 -73.59
N ALA A 766 8.55 -22.96 -74.21
CA ALA A 766 7.26 -23.62 -74.50
C ALA A 766 6.54 -24.43 -73.40
N GLU A 767 5.35 -24.02 -72.95
CA GLU A 767 4.02 -24.26 -73.56
C GLU A 767 3.47 -25.70 -73.47
N THR A 768 2.20 -25.75 -73.04
CA THR A 768 1.13 -26.74 -73.32
C THR A 768 0.77 -27.76 -72.24
N GLY A 769 -0.55 -27.90 -72.06
CA GLY A 769 -1.19 -29.05 -71.42
C GLY A 769 -2.11 -28.71 -70.26
N ARG A 770 -3.29 -28.12 -70.55
CA ARG A 770 -4.48 -28.37 -69.73
C ARG A 770 -4.79 -29.86 -69.83
N ASP A 771 -5.04 -30.52 -68.73
CA ASP A 771 -5.98 -31.64 -68.74
C ASP A 771 -6.89 -31.60 -67.52
N GLU A 772 -8.18 -31.55 -67.84
CA GLU A 772 -9.31 -31.62 -66.93
C GLU A 772 -9.59 -33.09 -66.65
N SER A 773 -9.29 -33.60 -65.45
CA SER A 773 -10.18 -34.54 -64.75
C SER A 773 -9.57 -35.00 -63.44
N ALA A 774 -10.06 -34.47 -62.33
CA ALA A 774 -10.21 -35.23 -61.10
C ALA A 774 -11.18 -34.50 -60.18
N LYS A 775 -12.47 -34.84 -60.28
CA LYS A 775 -13.39 -34.74 -59.14
C LYS A 775 -12.86 -35.70 -58.07
N ALA A 776 -12.01 -35.20 -57.19
CA ALA A 776 -11.67 -35.82 -55.92
C ALA A 776 -12.46 -35.12 -54.82
N SER A 777 -13.01 -35.91 -53.90
CA SER A 777 -13.74 -35.53 -52.69
C SER A 777 -13.31 -34.18 -52.11
N GLU A 778 -14.27 -33.30 -51.79
CA GLU A 778 -14.08 -32.15 -50.89
C GLU A 778 -13.60 -32.66 -49.52
N GLN A 779 -12.30 -32.89 -49.40
CA GLN A 779 -11.65 -33.02 -48.10
C GLN A 779 -11.68 -31.63 -47.48
N GLU A 780 -12.39 -31.52 -46.35
CA GLU A 780 -12.50 -30.30 -45.58
C GLU A 780 -11.09 -29.76 -45.29
N ARG A 781 -10.73 -28.63 -45.91
CA ARG A 781 -9.37 -28.07 -45.83
C ARG A 781 -9.16 -27.52 -44.42
N THR A 782 -8.23 -28.10 -43.66
CA THR A 782 -7.93 -27.68 -42.28
C THR A 782 -6.56 -27.05 -42.14
N HIS A 783 -6.43 -26.11 -41.20
CA HIS A 783 -5.22 -25.32 -40.97
C HIS A 783 -4.87 -25.27 -39.48
N HIS A 784 -3.60 -25.06 -39.14
CA HIS A 784 -3.14 -25.02 -37.75
C HIS A 784 -3.63 -23.79 -36.98
N VAL A 785 -3.94 -24.00 -35.71
CA VAL A 785 -4.07 -22.95 -34.69
C VAL A 785 -3.33 -23.38 -33.43
N VAL A 786 -2.65 -22.43 -32.78
CA VAL A 786 -1.88 -22.69 -31.57
C VAL A 786 -2.43 -21.86 -30.42
N HIS A 787 -2.74 -22.51 -29.30
CA HIS A 787 -3.09 -21.87 -28.04
C HIS A 787 -1.92 -21.98 -27.07
N ILE A 788 -1.44 -20.85 -26.56
CA ILE A 788 -0.28 -20.81 -25.67
C ILE A 788 -0.71 -20.24 -24.32
N PHE A 789 -0.59 -21.03 -23.25
CA PHE A 789 -0.81 -20.62 -21.87
C PHE A 789 0.53 -20.39 -21.20
N ALA A 790 0.89 -19.14 -20.94
CA ALA A 790 2.25 -18.75 -20.61
C ALA A 790 2.37 -18.05 -19.25
N ARG A 791 3.47 -18.35 -18.57
CA ARG A 791 4.02 -17.57 -17.47
C ARG A 791 5.20 -16.78 -17.99
N GLN A 792 5.00 -15.49 -18.18
CA GLN A 792 6.03 -14.56 -18.60
C GLN A 792 6.82 -14.12 -17.36
N ARG A 793 8.15 -14.18 -17.45
CA ARG A 793 9.07 -13.83 -16.37
C ARG A 793 10.13 -12.87 -16.85
N ASN A 794 10.49 -11.92 -15.99
CA ASN A 794 11.59 -11.00 -16.21
C ASN A 794 11.49 -10.23 -17.56
N VAL A 795 10.25 -9.93 -17.98
CA VAL A 795 9.95 -9.24 -19.25
C VAL A 795 10.36 -7.78 -19.13
N ARG A 796 11.24 -7.33 -20.02
CA ARG A 796 11.81 -5.99 -19.96
C ARG A 796 12.29 -5.49 -21.33
N PRO A 797 12.51 -4.18 -21.46
CA PRO A 797 13.31 -3.62 -22.55
C PRO A 797 14.73 -4.22 -22.59
N GLY A 798 15.23 -4.57 -23.77
CA GLY A 798 16.48 -5.29 -23.98
C GLY A 798 17.75 -4.50 -23.60
N PHE A 799 17.65 -3.19 -23.41
CA PHE A 799 18.72 -2.35 -22.88
C PHE A 799 18.75 -2.32 -21.34
N VAL A 800 17.74 -2.88 -20.66
CA VAL A 800 17.69 -2.97 -19.19
C VAL A 800 18.40 -4.28 -18.77
N PRO A 801 19.55 -4.20 -18.08
CA PRO A 801 20.36 -5.39 -17.82
C PRO A 801 19.75 -6.35 -16.78
N PHE A 802 18.97 -5.86 -15.81
CA PHE A 802 18.37 -6.64 -14.72
C PHE A 802 17.00 -6.06 -14.29
N GLY A 803 16.11 -6.91 -13.75
CA GLY A 803 14.75 -6.54 -13.34
C GLY A 803 13.74 -6.55 -14.51
N GLY A 804 12.53 -7.07 -14.29
CA GLY A 804 11.50 -7.19 -15.33
C GLY A 804 10.17 -7.67 -14.77
N ALA A 805 9.10 -7.49 -15.53
CA ALA A 805 7.75 -7.85 -15.11
C ALA A 805 7.49 -9.35 -15.23
N ASN A 806 6.67 -9.87 -14.31
CA ASN A 806 6.10 -11.21 -14.38
C ASN A 806 4.60 -11.09 -14.58
N TYR A 807 4.04 -11.87 -15.49
CA TYR A 807 2.61 -11.85 -15.79
C TYR A 807 2.17 -13.16 -16.45
N LEU A 808 0.87 -13.42 -16.46
CA LEU A 808 0.25 -14.56 -17.13
C LEU A 808 -0.33 -14.11 -18.47
N GLU A 809 -0.21 -14.93 -19.49
CA GLU A 809 -0.64 -14.62 -20.85
C GLU A 809 -1.27 -15.85 -21.51
N ILE A 810 -2.38 -15.69 -22.21
CA ILE A 810 -2.95 -16.69 -23.12
C ILE A 810 -3.02 -16.13 -24.53
N THR A 811 -2.46 -16.85 -25.50
CA THR A 811 -2.34 -16.40 -26.89
C THR A 811 -2.98 -17.39 -27.84
N GLN A 812 -3.76 -16.91 -28.82
CA GLN A 812 -4.16 -17.65 -30.01
C GLN A 812 -3.29 -17.19 -31.17
N LEU A 813 -2.63 -18.14 -31.83
CA LEU A 813 -1.72 -17.89 -32.93
C LEU A 813 -2.20 -18.67 -34.16
N ILE A 814 -2.32 -17.97 -35.29
CA ILE A 814 -2.58 -18.56 -36.61
C ILE A 814 -1.25 -18.47 -37.39
N PRO A 815 -0.52 -19.59 -37.53
CA PRO A 815 0.73 -19.65 -38.29
C PRO A 815 0.48 -19.73 -39.80
N ASN A 816 1.56 -19.69 -40.59
CA ASN A 816 1.51 -19.87 -42.06
C ASN A 816 0.56 -18.89 -42.76
N VAL A 817 0.58 -17.60 -42.37
CA VAL A 817 -0.19 -16.52 -43.00
C VAL A 817 0.70 -15.74 -43.97
N THR A 818 0.16 -15.27 -45.10
CA THR A 818 0.85 -14.37 -46.02
C THR A 818 0.14 -13.04 -46.15
N HIS A 819 0.92 -11.98 -46.36
CA HIS A 819 0.42 -10.63 -46.61
C HIS A 819 0.37 -10.40 -48.13
N SER A 820 -0.82 -10.48 -48.71
CA SER A 820 -1.04 -10.53 -50.17
C SER A 820 -0.81 -9.19 -50.86
N GLU A 821 -0.88 -8.07 -50.12
CA GLU A 821 -0.84 -6.71 -50.68
C GLU A 821 0.59 -6.16 -50.90
N THR A 822 1.63 -6.87 -50.46
CA THR A 822 3.04 -6.42 -50.60
C THR A 822 3.84 -7.31 -51.53
N GLY A 823 4.43 -6.69 -52.57
CA GLY A 823 5.41 -7.35 -53.44
C GLY A 823 6.73 -7.70 -52.74
N VAL A 824 7.01 -7.08 -51.59
CA VAL A 824 8.28 -7.20 -50.84
C VAL A 824 8.36 -8.53 -50.08
N PHE A 825 7.22 -9.07 -49.64
CA PHE A 825 7.15 -10.27 -48.79
C PHE A 825 6.44 -11.47 -49.43
N ARG A 826 6.39 -11.54 -50.77
CA ARG A 826 5.66 -12.58 -51.53
C ARG A 826 5.92 -14.04 -51.12
N ASN A 827 7.07 -14.34 -50.51
CA ASN A 827 7.44 -15.70 -50.07
C ASN A 827 7.66 -15.82 -48.55
N THR A 828 7.23 -14.84 -47.76
CA THR A 828 7.36 -14.87 -46.29
C THR A 828 6.10 -15.44 -45.67
N ARG A 829 6.27 -16.43 -44.79
CA ARG A 829 5.21 -16.92 -43.90
C ARG A 829 5.30 -16.15 -42.58
N PHE A 830 4.16 -15.67 -42.11
CA PHE A 830 4.01 -14.97 -40.84
C PHE A 830 3.11 -15.76 -39.91
N SER A 831 3.19 -15.45 -38.62
CA SER A 831 2.15 -15.82 -37.66
C SER A 831 1.38 -14.58 -37.23
N TYR A 832 0.06 -14.71 -37.18
CA TYR A 832 -0.87 -13.66 -36.75
C TYR A 832 -1.53 -14.05 -35.42
N MET A 833 -1.72 -13.08 -34.53
CA MET A 833 -2.32 -13.29 -33.21
C MET A 833 -3.69 -12.60 -33.13
N PRO A 834 -4.79 -13.25 -33.54
CA PRO A 834 -6.11 -12.64 -33.51
C PRO A 834 -6.58 -12.32 -32.10
N ASN A 835 -6.18 -13.12 -31.10
CA ASN A 835 -6.57 -12.96 -29.71
C ASN A 835 -5.39 -13.20 -28.79
N LEU A 836 -5.11 -12.25 -27.90
CA LEU A 836 -4.06 -12.36 -26.89
C LEU A 836 -4.57 -11.72 -25.60
N MET A 837 -4.67 -12.49 -24.51
CA MET A 837 -5.12 -11.99 -23.20
C MET A 837 -4.02 -12.11 -22.16
N LEU A 838 -3.96 -11.17 -21.21
CA LEU A 838 -3.02 -11.20 -20.11
C LEU A 838 -3.54 -10.46 -18.88
N ASP A 839 -2.95 -10.74 -17.72
CA ASP A 839 -3.29 -10.13 -16.42
C ASP A 839 -2.47 -8.87 -16.09
N TRP A 840 -1.71 -8.34 -17.06
CA TRP A 840 -0.83 -7.17 -16.87
C TRP A 840 -1.03 -6.09 -17.93
N LEU A 841 -1.74 -5.01 -17.54
CA LEU A 841 -2.12 -3.90 -18.41
C LEU A 841 -0.94 -3.21 -19.15
N PRO A 842 0.25 -2.99 -18.54
CA PRO A 842 1.41 -2.44 -19.26
C PRO A 842 1.79 -3.19 -20.53
N ALA A 843 1.80 -4.53 -20.51
CA ALA A 843 2.07 -5.31 -21.71
C ALA A 843 0.93 -5.18 -22.74
N VAL A 844 -0.33 -4.99 -22.31
CA VAL A 844 -1.46 -4.71 -23.23
C VAL A 844 -1.21 -3.43 -24.01
N ILE A 845 -0.87 -2.35 -23.31
CA ILE A 845 -0.63 -1.01 -23.91
C ILE A 845 0.56 -1.07 -24.89
N VAL A 846 1.69 -1.66 -24.48
CA VAL A 846 2.86 -1.80 -25.35
C VAL A 846 2.57 -2.71 -26.55
N GLY A 847 1.88 -3.83 -26.33
CA GLY A 847 1.54 -4.77 -27.39
C GLY A 847 0.65 -4.15 -28.47
N LYS A 848 -0.38 -3.39 -28.07
CA LYS A 848 -1.28 -2.70 -29.01
C LYS A 848 -0.58 -1.56 -29.75
N ASN A 849 0.02 -0.62 -29.03
CA ASN A 849 0.52 0.64 -29.63
C ASN A 849 1.84 0.46 -30.41
N LEU A 850 2.71 -0.43 -29.93
CA LEU A 850 4.05 -0.61 -30.49
C LEU A 850 4.06 -1.73 -31.55
N TYR A 851 3.44 -2.88 -31.25
CA TYR A 851 3.53 -4.09 -32.08
C TYR A 851 2.25 -4.42 -32.88
N GLY A 852 1.13 -3.74 -32.66
CA GLY A 852 -0.14 -4.04 -33.35
C GLY A 852 -0.75 -5.40 -32.96
N PHE A 853 -0.44 -5.92 -31.77
CA PHE A 853 -1.03 -7.17 -31.28
C PHE A 853 -2.38 -6.90 -30.62
N ASN A 854 -3.39 -7.74 -30.87
CA ASN A 854 -4.70 -7.63 -30.23
C ASN A 854 -4.66 -8.13 -28.77
N LYS A 855 -3.93 -7.39 -27.93
CA LYS A 855 -3.79 -7.67 -26.50
C LYS A 855 -5.01 -7.18 -25.74
N GLN A 856 -5.55 -7.98 -24.85
CA GLN A 856 -6.74 -7.69 -24.06
C GLN A 856 -6.44 -7.98 -22.59
N LEU A 857 -6.98 -7.17 -21.69
CA LEU A 857 -6.85 -7.44 -20.27
C LEU A 857 -7.84 -8.55 -19.88
N ALA A 858 -7.37 -9.56 -19.16
CA ALA A 858 -8.21 -10.61 -18.57
C ALA A 858 -7.73 -10.93 -17.16
N SER A 859 -8.63 -11.41 -16.31
CA SER A 859 -8.24 -12.00 -15.02
C SER A 859 -7.75 -13.41 -15.30
N ILE A 860 -6.46 -13.66 -15.08
CA ILE A 860 -5.85 -14.98 -15.24
C ILE A 860 -5.31 -15.42 -13.88
N CYS A 861 -5.67 -16.62 -13.46
CA CYS A 861 -5.10 -17.27 -12.29
C CYS A 861 -4.41 -18.56 -12.75
N ALA A 862 -3.21 -18.83 -12.23
CA ALA A 862 -2.51 -20.08 -12.46
C ALA A 862 -2.19 -20.75 -11.12
N ASP A 863 -2.59 -22.01 -10.99
CA ASP A 863 -2.29 -22.87 -9.85
C ASP A 863 -1.70 -24.19 -10.35
N GLY A 864 -0.45 -24.46 -9.98
CA GLY A 864 0.31 -25.59 -10.54
C GLY A 864 0.43 -25.50 -12.06
N ASP A 865 -0.13 -26.45 -12.79
CA ASP A 865 -0.22 -26.46 -14.27
C ASP A 865 -1.65 -26.22 -14.76
N SER A 866 -2.47 -25.59 -13.93
CA SER A 866 -3.85 -25.18 -14.25
C SER A 866 -3.91 -23.69 -14.50
N PHE A 867 -4.80 -23.28 -15.40
CA PHE A 867 -5.09 -21.89 -15.74
C PHE A 867 -6.60 -21.67 -15.70
N SER A 868 -7.03 -20.59 -15.06
CA SER A 868 -8.41 -20.10 -15.08
C SER A 868 -8.41 -18.68 -15.61
N ILE A 869 -9.18 -18.43 -16.67
CA ILE A 869 -9.22 -17.15 -17.38
C ILE A 869 -10.65 -16.63 -17.36
N ARG A 870 -10.84 -15.40 -16.90
CA ARG A 870 -12.10 -14.67 -16.97
C ARG A 870 -11.91 -13.40 -17.77
N SER A 871 -12.69 -13.26 -18.84
CA SER A 871 -12.73 -12.07 -19.68
C SER A 871 -14.18 -11.60 -19.86
N SER A 872 -14.36 -10.44 -20.49
CA SER A 872 -15.69 -9.95 -20.91
C SER A 872 -16.41 -10.90 -21.88
N GLY A 873 -15.68 -11.78 -22.57
CA GLY A 873 -16.23 -12.78 -23.50
C GLY A 873 -16.68 -14.08 -22.84
N GLY A 874 -16.33 -14.33 -21.57
CA GLY A 874 -16.63 -15.56 -20.85
C GLY A 874 -15.44 -16.13 -20.10
N THR A 875 -15.61 -17.35 -19.56
CA THR A 875 -14.57 -18.09 -18.85
C THR A 875 -13.93 -19.15 -19.73
N MET A 876 -12.61 -19.31 -19.58
CA MET A 876 -11.81 -20.37 -20.17
C MET A 876 -11.00 -21.03 -19.06
N SER A 877 -10.61 -22.28 -19.26
CA SER A 877 -9.73 -22.97 -18.34
C SER A 877 -8.82 -23.93 -19.07
N ALA A 878 -7.67 -24.22 -18.48
CA ALA A 878 -6.79 -25.27 -18.94
C ALA A 878 -6.21 -26.01 -17.75
N TRP A 879 -6.03 -27.31 -17.89
CA TRP A 879 -5.30 -28.14 -16.94
C TRP A 879 -4.35 -29.01 -17.73
N PHE A 880 -3.08 -29.04 -17.34
CA PHE A 880 -2.04 -29.82 -17.98
C PHE A 880 -1.36 -30.77 -16.99
N GLU A 881 -1.00 -31.95 -17.47
CA GLU A 881 -0.14 -32.91 -16.78
C GLU A 881 1.08 -33.19 -17.65
N ARG A 882 2.27 -33.04 -17.08
CA ARG A 882 3.55 -33.25 -17.77
C ARG A 882 3.81 -34.74 -17.96
N VAL A 883 4.10 -35.15 -19.20
CA VAL A 883 4.35 -36.55 -19.55
C VAL A 883 5.82 -36.76 -19.87
N GLY A 884 6.44 -37.72 -19.17
CA GLY A 884 7.85 -38.08 -19.37
C GLY A 884 8.83 -37.02 -18.88
N PRO A 885 10.16 -37.25 -19.01
CA PRO A 885 11.17 -36.29 -18.59
C PRO A 885 11.24 -35.08 -19.55
N PRO A 886 11.60 -33.88 -19.06
CA PRO A 886 11.89 -32.74 -19.92
C PRO A 886 13.18 -32.97 -20.74
N GLY A 887 13.17 -32.58 -22.01
CA GLY A 887 14.29 -32.75 -22.94
C GLY A 887 14.59 -31.49 -23.76
N ARG A 888 15.64 -31.54 -24.59
CA ARG A 888 15.88 -30.50 -25.60
C ARG A 888 14.91 -30.69 -26.76
N LEU A 889 14.70 -29.66 -27.57
CA LEU A 889 13.89 -29.75 -28.80
C LEU A 889 14.32 -30.93 -29.71
N SER A 890 15.63 -31.20 -29.81
CA SER A 890 16.18 -32.32 -30.58
C SER A 890 15.76 -33.72 -30.08
N SER A 891 15.29 -33.80 -28.83
CA SER A 891 14.87 -35.04 -28.18
C SER A 891 13.39 -35.36 -28.38
N HIS A 892 12.65 -34.50 -29.11
CA HIS A 892 11.22 -34.68 -29.38
C HIS A 892 10.94 -34.39 -30.86
N GLU A 893 10.88 -35.43 -31.70
CA GLU A 893 10.79 -35.28 -33.16
C GLU A 893 9.54 -34.50 -33.61
N SER A 894 8.38 -34.77 -33.02
CA SER A 894 7.12 -34.05 -33.31
C SER A 894 7.17 -32.57 -32.96
N ILE A 895 7.84 -32.18 -31.87
CA ILE A 895 8.00 -30.76 -31.48
C ILE A 895 9.06 -30.10 -32.38
N ARG A 896 10.10 -30.83 -32.77
CA ARG A 896 11.09 -30.36 -33.73
C ARG A 896 10.49 -30.12 -35.12
N ALA A 897 9.52 -30.94 -35.55
CA ALA A 897 8.87 -30.80 -36.85
C ALA A 897 8.17 -29.44 -37.03
N ILE A 898 7.74 -28.80 -35.94
CA ILE A 898 7.12 -27.47 -35.95
C ILE A 898 8.11 -26.34 -35.62
N GLN A 899 9.42 -26.61 -35.60
CA GLN A 899 10.42 -25.62 -35.22
C GLN A 899 10.40 -24.36 -36.11
N ASP A 900 10.13 -24.53 -37.41
CA ASP A 900 10.06 -23.41 -38.34
C ASP A 900 8.87 -22.50 -37.99
N MET A 901 7.71 -23.09 -37.70
CA MET A 901 6.53 -22.39 -37.22
C MET A 901 6.79 -21.62 -35.91
N LEU A 902 7.57 -22.18 -34.98
CA LEU A 902 7.96 -21.48 -33.75
C LEU A 902 8.88 -20.27 -34.00
N ASN A 903 9.51 -20.16 -35.16
CA ASN A 903 10.36 -19.02 -35.54
C ASN A 903 9.73 -18.11 -36.58
N ASP A 904 8.46 -18.32 -36.95
CA ASP A 904 7.78 -17.47 -37.90
C ASP A 904 7.78 -16.02 -37.41
N PRO A 905 8.10 -15.05 -38.28
CA PRO A 905 7.92 -13.63 -37.96
C PRO A 905 6.47 -13.34 -37.59
N LEU A 906 6.28 -12.44 -36.63
CA LEU A 906 4.96 -12.00 -36.20
C LEU A 906 4.52 -10.79 -37.04
N ILE A 907 3.26 -10.82 -37.46
CA ILE A 907 2.59 -9.66 -38.07
C ILE A 907 1.49 -9.16 -37.14
N GLY A 908 1.47 -7.85 -36.91
CA GLY A 908 0.45 -7.14 -36.14
C GLY A 908 -0.26 -6.09 -37.00
N LEU A 909 -1.47 -5.70 -36.58
CA LEU A 909 -2.30 -4.69 -37.21
C LEU A 909 -2.52 -3.54 -36.21
N LYS A 910 -2.15 -2.32 -36.59
CA LYS A 910 -2.40 -1.12 -35.79
C LYS A 910 -3.82 -0.61 -35.97
N GLU A 911 -4.28 0.24 -35.04
CA GLU A 911 -5.61 0.86 -35.09
C GLU A 911 -5.83 1.73 -36.34
N ASP A 912 -4.75 2.25 -36.94
CA ASP A 912 -4.80 3.00 -38.21
C ASP A 912 -4.88 2.10 -39.47
N GLY A 913 -4.95 0.78 -39.28
CA GLY A 913 -5.01 -0.21 -40.36
C GLY A 913 -3.65 -0.60 -40.94
N SER A 914 -2.53 -0.04 -40.44
CA SER A 914 -1.20 -0.38 -40.93
C SER A 914 -0.65 -1.68 -40.35
N PHE A 915 0.03 -2.47 -41.18
CA PHE A 915 0.72 -3.69 -40.75
C PHE A 915 2.13 -3.39 -40.19
N VAL A 916 2.45 -4.09 -39.11
CA VAL A 916 3.72 -3.99 -38.40
C VAL A 916 4.35 -5.38 -38.27
N TYR A 917 5.66 -5.46 -38.46
CA TYR A 917 6.39 -6.72 -38.48
C TYR A 917 7.39 -6.78 -37.33
N SER A 918 7.53 -7.96 -36.72
CA SER A 918 8.52 -8.21 -35.66
C SER A 918 9.02 -9.65 -35.70
N PHE A 919 10.28 -9.86 -35.29
CA PHE A 919 10.91 -11.17 -35.34
C PHE A 919 11.14 -11.70 -33.92
N PRO A 920 10.45 -12.77 -33.51
CA PRO A 920 10.74 -13.42 -32.25
C PRO A 920 12.02 -14.26 -32.36
N ARG A 921 12.78 -14.33 -31.28
CA ARG A 921 13.91 -15.25 -31.13
C ARG A 921 13.73 -16.03 -29.83
N PHE A 922 13.14 -17.20 -29.92
CA PHE A 922 12.84 -18.06 -28.77
C PHE A 922 14.01 -18.92 -28.29
N GLY A 923 15.26 -18.61 -28.65
CA GLY A 923 16.42 -19.33 -28.09
C GLY A 923 16.39 -20.86 -28.19
N LEU A 924 15.70 -21.43 -29.19
CA LEU A 924 15.23 -22.83 -29.20
C LEU A 924 16.33 -23.89 -29.01
N LYS A 925 17.59 -23.57 -29.32
CA LYS A 925 18.74 -24.45 -29.07
C LYS A 925 18.97 -24.74 -27.58
N GLY A 926 18.60 -23.81 -26.70
CA GLY A 926 18.68 -23.94 -25.24
C GLY A 926 17.33 -24.15 -24.57
N ALA A 927 16.25 -24.29 -25.35
CA ALA A 927 14.91 -24.48 -24.81
C ALA A 927 14.71 -25.90 -24.27
N THR A 928 13.88 -25.99 -23.24
CA THR A 928 13.44 -27.25 -22.65
C THR A 928 12.01 -27.52 -23.09
N CYS A 929 11.76 -28.70 -23.65
CA CYS A 929 10.46 -29.16 -24.11
C CYS A 929 10.02 -30.38 -23.29
N GLN A 930 8.72 -30.54 -23.09
CA GLN A 930 8.15 -31.70 -22.41
C GLN A 930 6.71 -31.93 -22.90
N PRO A 931 6.36 -33.13 -23.38
CA PRO A 931 4.98 -33.44 -23.74
C PRO A 931 4.01 -33.21 -22.58
N VAL A 932 2.77 -32.84 -22.89
CA VAL A 932 1.69 -32.74 -21.89
C VAL A 932 0.43 -33.44 -22.37
N LYS A 933 -0.36 -33.92 -21.41
CA LYS A 933 -1.77 -34.28 -21.61
C LYS A 933 -2.64 -33.33 -20.78
N GLY A 934 -3.93 -33.25 -21.02
CA GLY A 934 -4.75 -32.27 -20.31
C GLY A 934 -6.10 -31.97 -20.94
N ILE A 935 -6.78 -30.97 -20.39
CA ILE A 935 -8.06 -30.48 -20.91
C ILE A 935 -7.99 -28.97 -21.02
N VAL A 936 -8.41 -28.43 -22.17
CA VAL A 936 -8.49 -26.99 -22.43
C VAL A 936 -9.90 -26.62 -22.87
N ASN A 937 -10.57 -25.79 -22.08
CA ASN A 937 -11.88 -25.24 -22.37
C ASN A 937 -11.73 -23.82 -22.92
N LEU A 938 -11.98 -23.63 -24.21
CA LEU A 938 -11.92 -22.36 -24.93
C LEU A 938 -13.31 -21.75 -25.07
N ASN A 939 -13.36 -20.42 -25.08
CA ASN A 939 -14.58 -19.63 -25.21
C ASN A 939 -14.26 -18.31 -25.94
N ARG A 940 -15.24 -17.41 -26.10
CA ARG A 940 -15.03 -16.09 -26.72
C ARG A 940 -13.95 -15.30 -25.99
N PRO A 941 -13.12 -14.53 -26.71
CA PRO A 941 -13.13 -14.31 -28.17
C PRO A 941 -12.36 -15.36 -28.98
N PHE A 942 -11.79 -16.39 -28.33
CA PHE A 942 -10.95 -17.40 -28.99
C PHE A 942 -11.76 -18.33 -29.89
N VAL A 943 -12.95 -18.74 -29.45
CA VAL A 943 -13.88 -19.60 -30.21
C VAL A 943 -15.34 -19.29 -29.86
N SER A 944 -16.26 -19.45 -30.81
CA SER A 944 -17.70 -19.35 -30.60
C SER A 944 -18.42 -20.33 -31.54
N PRO A 945 -19.16 -21.33 -31.04
CA PRO A 945 -19.46 -21.62 -29.64
C PRO A 945 -18.25 -22.15 -28.85
N ALA A 946 -18.36 -22.22 -27.52
CA ALA A 946 -17.31 -22.73 -26.64
C ALA A 946 -16.90 -24.17 -27.02
N ARG A 947 -15.60 -24.48 -26.92
CA ARG A 947 -15.02 -25.77 -27.34
C ARG A 947 -14.09 -26.32 -26.25
N SER A 948 -14.21 -27.60 -25.94
CA SER A 948 -13.27 -28.31 -25.06
C SER A 948 -12.31 -29.17 -25.90
N LEU A 949 -11.02 -29.09 -25.59
CA LEU A 949 -9.93 -29.82 -26.23
C LEU A 949 -9.33 -30.79 -25.21
N GLU A 950 -9.36 -32.08 -25.50
CA GLU A 950 -8.71 -33.10 -24.69
C GLU A 950 -7.38 -33.47 -25.33
N LEU A 951 -6.27 -33.26 -24.61
CA LEU A 951 -4.92 -33.52 -25.07
C LEU A 951 -4.49 -34.89 -24.57
N GLN A 952 -4.20 -35.78 -25.50
CA GLN A 952 -3.59 -37.06 -25.18
C GLN A 952 -2.06 -36.95 -25.12
N PRO A 953 -1.37 -37.82 -24.36
CA PRO A 953 0.07 -37.89 -24.37
C PRO A 953 0.62 -38.01 -25.79
N LEU A 954 1.50 -37.08 -26.18
CA LEU A 954 2.16 -37.14 -27.48
C LEU A 954 3.08 -38.37 -27.52
N THR A 955 2.78 -39.30 -28.43
CA THR A 955 3.66 -40.44 -28.74
C THR A 955 4.24 -40.25 -30.14
N GLU A 956 5.49 -40.67 -30.37
CA GLU A 956 6.18 -40.43 -31.65
C GLU A 956 5.51 -41.12 -32.85
N GLN A 957 4.59 -42.06 -32.61
CA GLN A 957 3.89 -42.84 -33.64
C GLN A 957 2.47 -42.34 -33.97
N ASP A 958 1.90 -41.42 -33.17
CA ASP A 958 0.49 -41.00 -33.31
C ASP A 958 0.33 -39.50 -33.02
N GLN A 959 0.29 -38.68 -34.08
CA GLN A 959 0.13 -37.23 -34.03
C GLN A 959 -1.34 -36.80 -34.24
N ARG A 960 -2.28 -37.40 -33.49
CA ARG A 960 -3.68 -36.94 -33.50
C ARG A 960 -3.79 -35.55 -32.84
N TYR A 961 -4.52 -34.64 -33.48
CA TYR A 961 -4.85 -33.32 -32.94
C TYR A 961 -6.12 -33.41 -32.06
N PRO A 962 -6.24 -32.58 -31.01
CA PRO A 962 -5.24 -31.64 -30.51
C PRO A 962 -4.18 -32.33 -29.64
N TRP A 963 -2.95 -31.81 -29.65
CA TRP A 963 -1.86 -32.27 -28.79
C TRP A 963 -1.07 -31.07 -28.24
N GLY A 964 -0.30 -31.28 -27.17
CA GLY A 964 0.41 -30.17 -26.54
C GLY A 964 1.75 -30.53 -25.92
N PHE A 965 2.53 -29.48 -25.65
CA PHE A 965 3.81 -29.59 -24.95
C PHE A 965 4.08 -28.33 -24.13
N ARG A 966 4.85 -28.50 -23.06
CA ARG A 966 5.44 -27.43 -22.27
C ARG A 966 6.76 -27.01 -22.90
N LEU A 967 6.96 -25.71 -23.04
CA LEU A 967 8.16 -25.07 -23.59
C LEU A 967 8.68 -24.06 -22.58
N ILE A 968 9.93 -24.22 -22.14
CA ILE A 968 10.63 -23.21 -21.35
C ILE A 968 11.73 -22.63 -22.23
N SER A 969 11.69 -21.32 -22.45
CA SER A 969 12.78 -20.66 -23.17
C SER A 969 12.94 -19.19 -22.81
N ARG A 970 14.09 -18.66 -23.21
CA ARG A 970 14.34 -17.22 -23.31
C ARG A 970 13.86 -16.72 -24.65
N TRP A 971 13.23 -15.55 -24.65
CA TRP A 971 12.82 -14.90 -25.88
C TRP A 971 13.35 -13.48 -25.96
N SER A 972 13.64 -13.05 -27.19
CA SER A 972 13.79 -11.64 -27.53
C SER A 972 12.93 -11.30 -28.74
N LEU A 973 12.33 -10.12 -28.77
CA LEU A 973 11.54 -9.63 -29.89
C LEU A 973 12.22 -8.40 -30.48
N THR A 974 12.43 -8.37 -31.79
CA THR A 974 13.00 -7.18 -32.46
C THR A 974 12.08 -5.98 -32.30
N SER A 975 12.63 -4.75 -32.34
CA SER A 975 11.79 -3.57 -32.48
C SER A 975 10.89 -3.69 -33.70
N PRO A 976 9.63 -3.25 -33.59
CA PRO A 976 8.68 -3.33 -34.69
C PRO A 976 9.11 -2.39 -35.82
N PHE A 977 8.91 -2.82 -37.05
CA PHE A 977 9.13 -1.98 -38.23
C PHE A 977 7.91 -2.05 -39.14
N SER A 978 7.60 -0.93 -39.78
CA SER A 978 6.69 -0.86 -40.92
C SER A 978 7.53 -0.75 -42.18
N LEU A 979 7.00 -1.21 -43.32
CA LEU A 979 7.60 -0.86 -44.61
C LEU A 979 7.24 0.60 -44.90
N PRO A 980 8.21 1.52 -45.06
CA PRO A 980 7.98 2.60 -46.01
C PRO A 980 7.92 1.95 -47.40
N PHE A 981 7.22 2.51 -48.38
CA PHE A 981 7.86 2.86 -49.66
C PHE A 981 6.87 3.12 -50.81
N ASP A 982 7.10 4.26 -51.44
CA ASP A 982 7.05 4.42 -52.89
C ASP A 982 7.97 3.38 -53.57
N GLN A 983 7.41 2.59 -54.48
CA GLN A 983 7.87 1.24 -54.88
C GLN A 983 9.10 1.16 -55.80
N SER A 984 9.99 2.16 -55.84
CA SER A 984 10.96 2.25 -56.95
C SER A 984 12.30 1.50 -56.80
N HIS A 985 12.76 1.12 -55.59
CA HIS A 985 14.16 0.65 -55.44
C HIS A 985 14.44 -0.40 -54.34
N ALA A 986 13.71 -1.52 -54.26
CA ALA A 986 14.12 -2.65 -53.41
C ALA A 986 14.40 -3.91 -54.22
N SER A 987 15.69 -4.19 -54.48
CA SER A 987 16.14 -5.47 -55.03
C SER A 987 15.94 -6.61 -54.02
N SER A 988 15.36 -7.71 -54.48
CA SER A 988 14.91 -8.85 -53.69
C SER A 988 16.05 -9.72 -53.10
N ASN A 989 15.73 -10.41 -52.01
CA ASN A 989 16.33 -11.68 -51.51
C ASN A 989 17.24 -11.69 -50.27
N ASN A 990 16.97 -10.91 -49.22
CA ASN A 990 17.21 -11.40 -47.85
C ASN A 990 16.44 -10.63 -46.76
N LEU A 991 15.36 -11.24 -46.23
CA LEU A 991 14.51 -10.68 -45.17
C LEU A 991 15.28 -10.26 -43.91
N ARG A 992 16.28 -11.06 -43.50
CA ARG A 992 17.15 -10.71 -42.36
C ARG A 992 18.06 -9.53 -42.64
N ARG A 993 18.43 -9.31 -43.90
CA ARG A 993 19.29 -8.20 -44.33
C ARG A 993 18.50 -6.90 -44.40
N VAL A 994 17.25 -6.91 -44.89
CA VAL A 994 16.37 -5.73 -44.84
C VAL A 994 16.11 -5.29 -43.39
N ALA A 995 15.85 -6.23 -42.48
CA ALA A 995 15.70 -5.92 -41.06
C ALA A 995 17.01 -5.42 -40.42
N ALA A 996 18.15 -6.01 -40.78
CA ALA A 996 19.46 -5.57 -40.30
C ALA A 996 19.85 -4.18 -40.85
N GLU A 997 19.62 -3.91 -42.14
CA GLU A 997 19.85 -2.62 -42.78
C GLU A 997 18.90 -1.54 -42.23
N TYR A 998 17.64 -1.85 -41.94
CA TYR A 998 16.72 -0.94 -41.27
C TYR A 998 17.19 -0.63 -39.83
N THR A 999 17.69 -1.64 -39.12
CA THR A 999 18.23 -1.49 -37.75
C THR A 999 19.54 -0.69 -37.77
N ASP A 1000 20.45 -0.95 -38.71
CA ASP A 1000 21.73 -0.24 -38.87
C ASP A 1000 21.54 1.21 -39.36
N ALA A 1001 20.60 1.47 -40.28
CA ALA A 1001 20.26 2.82 -40.73
C ALA A 1001 19.62 3.68 -39.62
N PHE A 1002 18.92 3.05 -38.69
CA PHE A 1002 18.33 3.72 -37.52
C PHE A 1002 19.34 3.92 -36.37
N LEU A 1003 20.36 3.06 -36.28
CA LEU A 1003 21.39 3.07 -35.21
C LEU A 1003 22.70 3.79 -35.60
N GLY A 1004 22.94 4.07 -36.89
CA GLY A 1004 24.19 4.65 -37.40
C GLY A 1004 24.54 6.08 -36.95
N GLY A 1005 23.78 6.68 -36.03
CA GLY A 1005 23.97 8.04 -35.54
C GLY A 1005 24.68 8.20 -34.19
N VAL A 1006 25.18 7.14 -33.56
CA VAL A 1006 25.83 7.25 -32.22
C VAL A 1006 27.16 6.49 -32.17
N PRO A 1007 28.29 7.14 -31.83
CA PRO A 1007 29.60 6.49 -31.81
C PRO A 1007 29.80 5.75 -30.49
N PHE A 1008 29.50 4.45 -30.43
CA PHE A 1008 30.01 3.59 -29.37
C PHE A 1008 31.40 3.06 -29.76
N ARG A 1009 32.45 3.65 -29.19
CA ARG A 1009 33.80 3.05 -29.20
C ARG A 1009 33.75 1.73 -28.43
N ARG A 1010 33.98 0.62 -29.14
CA ARG A 1010 34.33 -0.68 -28.56
C ARG A 1010 35.65 -0.55 -27.79
N ARG A 1011 35.66 -0.96 -26.52
CA ARG A 1011 36.68 -1.86 -25.95
C ARG A 1011 36.04 -2.70 -24.87
#